data_AF-Q17ZP6-F1
#
_entry.id   AF-Q17ZP6-F1
#
_cell.length_a   1.000
_cell.length_b   1.000
_cell.length_c   1.000
_cell.angle_alpha   90.00
_cell.angle_beta   90.00
_cell.angle_gamma   90.00
#
_symmetry.space_group_name_H-M   'P 1'
#
loop_
_entity.id
_entity.type
_entity.pdbx_description
1 polymer ?
#
loop_
_entity_poly.entity_id
_entity_poly.type
_entity_poly.pdbx_seq_one_letter_code
_entity_poly.pdbx_strand_id
1 'polypeptide(L)'
;MHAYDFTTTPKDIKQGVKQNHDTLINSAVLGLVFEKLNGYKEGSFYTPSLITSYMCKESITSIVLDKFNQTYQIKCEDLTELQNYLKDSYKEDKHKEYLNTLLTLRICDPAVGSGHFLVSALNEMVWIAYDLGLITSLYRCDLILENDEIIIRTPKGGIFNYTMPEIENDDHHQIQKELFELKKSIIENCLFGVDINPNSCEITKLRLWIELLKYSYYIFDEKGNTQALETLPNIDINIKCGNSLISRFSLNDDLKKIPNIKKKVQEYKDLVAQYKDPNPLYPFNKADLINKISDLKNTFSLTLKDPKTKTELEKAIEKHINNYNDFALDDKSLLDGLSYFIPNIFGTPELSPEKQEEAFASYGRIRTLRKRLDDALSGREYQNAFEWRFEFPEVLDDEGNFLGFDCIMGNPPYIRQEKIKDLKPLLEKQYQNFYNSSADIYTYFFALASNLLKEKGFNAFITSNKYTRAKYGAKLREFLLKNTTIISYMELSALKVFESATVDTSIINSIKQVPLKESRFKYYEPTPNDKNDLKNTHPLLMRQNALKTESFIFANTKLLDLRDKIEQNGTPLKDWGIQINYGIKTGCNEAFIIPTEKRDEILKNCDDSQKDGMGMSERERTQKLIKPVLRGRNIKRYRYEWAGEWLINTHNGYTSFSNHKIPPIDIEKYPTLKAHLDSHWDAIATRSDQGDTPYHLRNCAYIEEFEKEKIVYGEIVQEPRFYLDNGSCELGYCYAEATSFILTGEHLHYLLGMLHSKLITFAFKTFYAGGGLGESGYRYKKAFLERLPIPQITQQNQESAQKIADCTEQILQTKEKDPKANTQELEQEIDALVYQLYNLTDEEIQTIENGQ
;
A
#
# COMPACT_ATOMS: atom_id res chain seq x y z
N MET A 1 17.02 22.49 -25.60
CA MET A 1 15.75 22.84 -24.93
C MET A 1 14.62 22.28 -25.78
N HIS A 2 14.11 21.09 -25.48
CA HIS A 2 12.86 20.63 -26.09
C HIS A 2 11.75 21.31 -25.30
N ALA A 3 11.08 22.28 -25.92
CA ALA A 3 9.93 22.96 -25.31
C ALA A 3 8.85 21.91 -25.02
N TYR A 4 8.42 21.81 -23.76
CA TYR A 4 7.26 21.00 -23.41
C TYR A 4 6.01 21.72 -23.92
N ASP A 5 5.24 21.04 -24.77
CA ASP A 5 3.96 21.53 -25.25
C ASP A 5 2.87 21.12 -24.26
N PHE A 6 2.38 22.09 -23.48
CA PHE A 6 1.40 21.91 -22.40
C PHE A 6 -0.02 21.56 -22.88
N THR A 7 -0.25 21.53 -24.19
CA THR A 7 -1.51 21.09 -24.81
C THR A 7 -1.50 19.59 -25.16
N THR A 8 -0.36 18.93 -24.99
CA THR A 8 -0.15 17.51 -25.31
C THR A 8 -0.89 16.61 -24.33
N THR A 9 -1.70 15.67 -24.81
CA THR A 9 -2.41 14.70 -23.94
C THR A 9 -1.51 13.52 -23.55
N PRO A 10 -1.84 12.74 -22.50
CA PRO A 10 -1.15 11.49 -22.20
C PRO A 10 -1.13 10.49 -23.37
N LYS A 11 -2.16 10.49 -24.24
CA LYS A 11 -2.20 9.67 -25.45
C LYS A 11 -1.16 10.12 -26.48
N ASP A 12 -1.03 11.43 -26.70
CA ASP A 12 -0.04 12.01 -27.61
C ASP A 12 1.40 11.67 -27.17
N ILE A 13 1.66 11.74 -25.86
CA ILE A 13 2.97 11.36 -25.28
C ILE A 13 3.26 9.87 -25.51
N LYS A 14 2.27 9.00 -25.32
CA LYS A 14 2.44 7.55 -25.51
C LYS A 14 2.61 7.16 -26.97
N GLN A 15 1.95 7.85 -27.90
CA GLN A 15 2.00 7.53 -29.32
C GLN A 15 3.10 8.27 -30.08
N GLY A 16 3.74 9.28 -29.47
CA GLY A 16 4.78 10.08 -30.10
C GLY A 16 4.28 10.96 -31.24
N VAL A 17 2.96 11.12 -31.39
CA VAL A 17 2.29 11.91 -32.43
C VAL A 17 1.24 12.78 -31.76
N LYS A 18 1.28 14.09 -32.03
CA LYS A 18 0.27 15.05 -31.56
C LYS A 18 -1.01 14.87 -32.37
N GLN A 19 -2.04 14.28 -31.78
CA GLN A 19 -3.38 14.15 -32.35
C GLN A 19 -4.33 15.24 -31.85
N ASN A 20 -4.08 15.80 -30.66
CA ASN A 20 -4.89 16.88 -30.12
C ASN A 20 -4.28 18.27 -30.39
N HIS A 21 -5.08 19.21 -30.88
CA HIS A 21 -4.69 20.59 -31.19
C HIS A 21 -5.35 21.63 -30.26
N ASP A 22 -5.90 21.19 -29.12
CA ASP A 22 -6.47 22.06 -28.12
C ASP A 22 -5.50 23.18 -27.71
N THR A 23 -6.03 24.38 -27.47
CA THR A 23 -5.27 25.53 -26.97
C THR A 23 -5.22 25.60 -25.43
N LEU A 24 -5.90 24.67 -24.75
CA LEU A 24 -6.03 24.62 -23.29
C LEU A 24 -4.97 23.71 -22.66
N ILE A 25 -4.45 24.12 -21.49
CA ILE A 25 -3.44 23.37 -20.75
C ILE A 25 -4.06 22.12 -20.13
N ASN A 26 -3.46 20.94 -20.38
CA ASN A 26 -3.92 19.70 -19.77
C ASN A 26 -3.22 19.44 -18.42
N SER A 27 -4.00 19.39 -17.34
CA SER A 27 -3.47 19.18 -15.98
C SER A 27 -2.82 17.80 -15.80
N ALA A 28 -3.20 16.79 -16.59
CA ALA A 28 -2.62 15.44 -16.55
C ALA A 28 -1.11 15.45 -16.87
N VAL A 29 -0.64 16.33 -17.76
CA VAL A 29 0.78 16.45 -18.16
C VAL A 29 1.68 16.72 -16.96
N LEU A 30 1.22 17.54 -16.01
CA LEU A 30 2.01 17.91 -14.83
C LEU A 30 2.37 16.71 -13.94
N GLY A 31 1.53 15.69 -13.88
CA GLY A 31 1.80 14.48 -13.09
C GLY A 31 2.88 13.61 -13.72
N LEU A 32 2.86 13.48 -15.04
CA LEU A 32 3.91 12.78 -15.80
C LEU A 32 5.25 13.51 -15.71
N VAL A 33 5.23 14.85 -15.75
CA VAL A 33 6.41 15.68 -15.55
C VAL A 33 6.94 15.52 -14.12
N PHE A 34 6.06 15.56 -13.11
CA PHE A 34 6.41 15.38 -11.70
C PHE A 34 7.05 14.00 -11.43
N GLU A 35 6.49 12.93 -11.97
CA GLU A 35 7.04 11.57 -11.84
C GLU A 35 8.46 11.50 -12.43
N LYS A 36 8.67 12.09 -13.62
CA LYS A 36 9.99 12.14 -14.26
C LYS A 36 11.01 12.98 -13.49
N LEU A 37 10.59 14.07 -12.85
CA LEU A 37 11.48 14.99 -12.12
C LEU A 37 11.93 14.43 -10.76
N ASN A 38 11.04 13.80 -9.99
CA ASN A 38 11.41 13.23 -8.69
C ASN A 38 12.10 11.87 -8.79
N GLY A 39 11.92 11.18 -9.92
CA GLY A 39 12.34 9.79 -10.08
C GLY A 39 11.63 8.84 -9.13
N TYR A 40 11.69 7.54 -9.40
CA TYR A 40 11.01 6.49 -8.61
C TYR A 40 11.49 6.35 -7.15
N LYS A 41 12.30 7.27 -6.62
CA LYS A 41 12.96 7.16 -5.32
C LYS A 41 11.99 7.25 -4.14
N GLU A 42 10.89 8.00 -4.26
CA GLU A 42 9.96 8.27 -3.16
C GLU A 42 8.72 7.35 -3.14
N GLY A 43 8.57 6.44 -4.12
CA GLY A 43 7.37 5.61 -4.22
C GLY A 43 6.13 6.38 -4.72
N SER A 44 6.34 7.58 -5.26
CA SER A 44 5.33 8.42 -5.92
C SER A 44 5.11 7.95 -7.36
N PHE A 45 4.06 7.17 -7.59
CA PHE A 45 3.64 6.73 -8.92
C PHE A 45 2.41 7.49 -9.35
N TYR A 46 2.41 7.99 -10.59
CA TYR A 46 1.20 8.58 -11.17
C TYR A 46 0.14 7.49 -11.33
N THR A 47 -1.07 7.76 -10.85
CA THR A 47 -2.20 6.84 -10.96
C THR A 47 -2.91 7.11 -12.29
N PRO A 48 -3.13 6.12 -13.17
CA PRO A 48 -3.77 6.38 -14.47
C PRO A 48 -5.23 6.87 -14.34
N SER A 49 -5.68 7.69 -15.29
CA SER A 49 -7.05 8.26 -15.30
C SER A 49 -8.15 7.20 -15.20
N LEU A 50 -7.97 6.06 -15.87
CA LEU A 50 -8.90 4.94 -15.78
C LEU A 50 -9.19 4.51 -14.33
N ILE A 51 -8.16 4.53 -13.48
CA ILE A 51 -8.26 4.14 -12.07
C ILE A 51 -8.86 5.25 -11.24
N THR A 52 -8.38 6.48 -11.39
CA THR A 52 -8.87 7.63 -10.63
C THR A 52 -10.34 7.90 -10.94
N SER A 53 -10.73 7.90 -12.23
CA SER A 53 -12.13 8.02 -12.66
C SER A 53 -13.00 6.92 -12.04
N TYR A 54 -12.60 5.66 -12.11
CA TYR A 54 -13.37 4.54 -11.55
C TYR A 54 -13.55 4.68 -10.03
N MET A 55 -12.46 4.93 -9.30
CA MET A 55 -12.50 5.07 -7.84
C MET A 55 -13.32 6.28 -7.41
N CYS A 56 -13.18 7.43 -8.07
CA CYS A 56 -13.95 8.64 -7.77
C CYS A 56 -15.44 8.44 -8.04
N LYS A 57 -15.80 7.85 -9.18
CA LYS A 57 -17.19 7.55 -9.50
C LYS A 57 -17.88 6.67 -8.44
N GLU A 58 -17.28 5.53 -8.09
CA GLU A 58 -17.88 4.59 -7.13
C GLU A 58 -18.03 5.20 -5.73
N SER A 59 -16.99 5.90 -5.28
CA SER A 59 -16.95 6.50 -3.94
C SER A 59 -17.86 7.74 -3.81
N ILE A 60 -17.80 8.68 -4.77
CA ILE A 60 -18.53 9.94 -4.69
C ILE A 60 -20.03 9.72 -4.89
N THR A 61 -20.42 8.85 -5.83
CA THR A 61 -21.82 8.44 -5.98
C THR A 61 -22.38 7.89 -4.67
N SER A 62 -21.61 7.02 -4.00
CA SER A 62 -22.03 6.40 -2.73
C SER A 62 -22.24 7.41 -1.62
N ILE A 63 -21.30 8.35 -1.41
CA ILE A 63 -21.43 9.36 -0.35
C ILE A 63 -22.49 10.41 -0.66
N VAL A 64 -22.74 10.74 -1.93
CA VAL A 64 -23.83 11.65 -2.34
C VAL A 64 -25.17 11.02 -1.98
N LEU A 65 -25.40 9.77 -2.37
CA LEU A 65 -26.63 9.06 -2.04
C LEU A 65 -26.85 8.96 -0.53
N ASP A 66 -25.82 8.56 0.23
CA ASP A 66 -25.92 8.47 1.69
C ASP A 66 -26.24 9.84 2.31
N LYS A 67 -25.56 10.91 1.87
CA LYS A 67 -25.79 12.26 2.37
C LYS A 67 -27.21 12.74 2.12
N PHE A 68 -27.71 12.62 0.89
CA PHE A 68 -29.06 13.05 0.55
C PHE A 68 -30.13 12.20 1.23
N ASN A 69 -29.94 10.88 1.28
CA ASN A 69 -30.84 9.97 2.00
C ASN A 69 -30.95 10.34 3.49
N GLN A 70 -29.83 10.68 4.13
CA GLN A 70 -29.82 11.09 5.53
C GLN A 70 -30.45 12.48 5.74
N THR A 71 -30.07 13.47 4.92
CA THR A 71 -30.54 14.86 5.07
C THR A 71 -32.04 14.99 4.80
N TYR A 72 -32.54 14.30 3.77
CA TYR A 72 -33.94 14.42 3.33
C TYR A 72 -34.83 13.26 3.77
N GLN A 73 -34.30 12.29 4.53
CA GLN A 73 -35.03 11.11 5.00
C GLN A 73 -35.68 10.31 3.85
N ILE A 74 -34.96 10.21 2.73
CA ILE A 74 -35.36 9.46 1.53
C ILE A 74 -34.54 8.16 1.41
N LYS A 75 -34.88 7.35 0.41
CA LYS A 75 -34.22 6.05 0.14
C LYS A 75 -34.00 5.85 -1.36
N CYS A 76 -33.10 6.64 -1.92
CA CYS A 76 -32.65 6.48 -3.30
C CYS A 76 -31.50 5.46 -3.34
N GLU A 77 -31.61 4.46 -4.21
CA GLU A 77 -30.58 3.44 -4.43
C GLU A 77 -29.56 3.85 -5.51
N ASP A 78 -29.93 4.78 -6.40
CA ASP A 78 -29.07 5.31 -7.46
C ASP A 78 -29.33 6.80 -7.74
N LEU A 79 -28.46 7.39 -8.59
CA LEU A 79 -28.55 8.81 -8.96
C LEU A 79 -29.79 9.13 -9.80
N THR A 80 -30.36 8.16 -10.52
CA THR A 80 -31.58 8.38 -11.33
C THR A 80 -32.80 8.56 -10.41
N GLU A 81 -32.92 7.74 -9.37
CA GLU A 81 -33.94 7.91 -8.34
C GLU A 81 -33.78 9.25 -7.60
N LEU A 82 -32.55 9.62 -7.26
CA LEU A 82 -32.28 10.90 -6.62
C LEU A 82 -32.63 12.08 -7.55
N GLN A 83 -32.21 12.04 -8.81
CA GLN A 83 -32.56 13.05 -9.82
C GLN A 83 -34.09 13.20 -9.94
N ASN A 84 -34.83 12.09 -9.99
CA ASN A 84 -36.29 12.12 -10.07
C ASN A 84 -36.92 12.79 -8.83
N TYR A 85 -36.39 12.53 -7.64
CA TYR A 85 -36.83 13.22 -6.42
C TYR A 85 -36.57 14.73 -6.47
N LEU A 86 -35.44 15.15 -7.05
CA LEU A 86 -35.05 16.57 -7.15
C LEU A 86 -35.74 17.32 -8.30
N LYS A 87 -36.42 16.64 -9.23
CA LYS A 87 -36.92 17.22 -10.49
C LYS A 87 -37.93 18.37 -10.33
N ASP A 88 -38.75 18.34 -9.28
CA ASP A 88 -39.76 19.38 -8.99
C ASP A 88 -39.21 20.61 -8.23
N SER A 89 -37.90 20.64 -7.96
CA SER A 89 -37.22 21.64 -7.12
C SER A 89 -37.17 23.07 -7.68
N TYR A 90 -37.35 23.24 -8.99
CA TYR A 90 -37.27 24.53 -9.68
C TYR A 90 -38.40 25.50 -9.34
N LYS A 91 -39.55 24.98 -8.85
CA LYS A 91 -40.72 25.81 -8.53
C LYS A 91 -40.64 26.50 -7.16
N GLU A 92 -39.72 26.07 -6.29
CA GLU A 92 -39.61 26.52 -4.89
C GLU A 92 -38.19 26.99 -4.50
N ASP A 93 -37.31 27.29 -5.47
CA ASP A 93 -35.89 27.68 -5.23
C ASP A 93 -35.03 26.66 -4.46
N LYS A 94 -35.53 25.42 -4.30
CA LYS A 94 -34.84 24.33 -3.56
C LYS A 94 -33.54 23.85 -4.20
N HIS A 95 -33.30 24.14 -5.48
CA HIS A 95 -32.05 23.78 -6.17
C HIS A 95 -30.79 24.29 -5.44
N LYS A 96 -30.84 25.51 -4.88
CA LYS A 96 -29.72 26.08 -4.09
C LYS A 96 -29.48 25.30 -2.80
N GLU A 97 -30.53 24.84 -2.15
CA GLU A 97 -30.46 24.04 -0.94
C GLU A 97 -29.81 22.67 -1.23
N TYR A 98 -30.21 22.02 -2.33
CA TYR A 98 -29.63 20.75 -2.76
C TYR A 98 -28.17 20.89 -3.18
N LEU A 99 -27.83 21.96 -3.91
CA LEU A 99 -26.44 22.26 -4.23
C LEU A 99 -25.61 22.51 -2.97
N ASN A 100 -26.13 23.28 -2.02
CA ASN A 100 -25.47 23.50 -0.73
C ASN A 100 -25.27 22.18 0.03
N THR A 101 -26.25 21.27 -0.02
CA THR A 101 -26.12 19.93 0.58
C THR A 101 -24.96 19.15 -0.02
N LEU A 102 -24.82 19.14 -1.35
CA LEU A 102 -23.68 18.54 -2.06
C LEU A 102 -22.35 19.17 -1.61
N LEU A 103 -22.30 20.50 -1.49
CA LEU A 103 -21.11 21.25 -1.06
C LEU A 103 -20.74 21.05 0.43
N THR A 104 -21.57 20.34 1.21
CA THR A 104 -21.23 19.95 2.59
C THR A 104 -20.43 18.64 2.70
N LEU A 105 -20.23 17.92 1.60
CA LEU A 105 -19.38 16.73 1.58
C LEU A 105 -17.92 17.09 1.83
N ARG A 106 -17.18 16.18 2.50
CA ARG A 106 -15.75 16.31 2.80
C ARG A 106 -15.00 15.07 2.31
N ILE A 107 -14.16 15.25 1.30
CA ILE A 107 -13.39 14.21 0.61
C ILE A 107 -11.91 14.51 0.82
N CYS A 108 -11.14 13.54 1.32
CA CYS A 108 -9.72 13.74 1.59
C CYS A 108 -8.83 12.67 0.96
N ASP A 109 -7.72 13.13 0.36
CA ASP A 109 -6.56 12.30 0.04
C ASP A 109 -5.42 12.56 1.04
N PRO A 110 -5.10 11.60 1.93
CA PRO A 110 -4.07 11.76 2.97
C PRO A 110 -2.64 11.58 2.45
N ALA A 111 -2.46 11.26 1.16
CA ALA A 111 -1.17 11.15 0.47
C ALA A 111 -1.32 11.65 -0.97
N VAL A 112 -1.69 12.94 -1.10
CA VAL A 112 -2.27 13.50 -2.32
C VAL A 112 -1.36 13.48 -3.55
N GLY A 113 -0.05 13.43 -3.35
CA GLY A 113 0.93 13.35 -4.42
C GLY A 113 0.74 14.48 -5.44
N SER A 114 0.58 14.12 -6.71
CA SER A 114 0.35 15.11 -7.79
C SER A 114 -1.08 15.67 -7.84
N GLY A 115 -2.00 15.28 -6.95
CA GLY A 115 -3.36 15.83 -6.90
C GLY A 115 -4.35 15.24 -7.89
N HIS A 116 -4.03 14.12 -8.53
CA HIS A 116 -4.88 13.54 -9.58
C HIS A 116 -6.22 13.03 -9.04
N PHE A 117 -6.24 12.40 -7.87
CA PHE A 117 -7.50 12.00 -7.22
C PHE A 117 -8.39 13.21 -6.92
N LEU A 118 -7.83 14.33 -6.43
CA LEU A 118 -8.63 15.52 -6.14
C LEU A 118 -9.20 16.17 -7.41
N VAL A 119 -8.44 16.23 -8.51
CA VAL A 119 -8.96 16.72 -9.81
C VAL A 119 -10.04 15.78 -10.36
N SER A 120 -9.85 14.47 -10.24
CA SER A 120 -10.85 13.49 -10.68
C SER A 120 -12.13 13.59 -9.83
N ALA A 121 -11.99 13.76 -8.51
CA ALA A 121 -13.09 13.98 -7.59
C ALA A 121 -13.83 15.29 -7.88
N LEU A 122 -13.10 16.38 -8.17
CA LEU A 122 -13.69 17.65 -8.59
C LEU A 122 -14.60 17.47 -9.81
N ASN A 123 -14.08 16.82 -10.86
CA ASN A 123 -14.81 16.67 -12.11
C ASN A 123 -15.98 15.68 -11.98
N GLU A 124 -15.86 14.63 -11.17
CA GLU A 124 -16.96 13.73 -10.83
C GLU A 124 -18.07 14.46 -10.04
N MET A 125 -17.71 15.33 -9.09
CA MET A 125 -18.72 16.14 -8.36
C MET A 125 -19.45 17.12 -9.26
N VAL A 126 -18.77 17.74 -10.23
CA VAL A 126 -19.42 18.57 -11.26
C VAL A 126 -20.34 17.73 -12.13
N TRP A 127 -19.91 16.54 -12.53
CA TRP A 127 -20.75 15.61 -13.31
C TRP A 127 -22.01 15.20 -12.53
N ILE A 128 -21.89 14.88 -11.24
CA ILE A 128 -23.06 14.58 -10.38
C ILE A 128 -23.97 15.80 -10.24
N ALA A 129 -23.42 17.01 -10.04
CA ALA A 129 -24.25 18.21 -9.99
C ALA A 129 -25.03 18.43 -11.29
N TYR A 130 -24.42 18.17 -12.44
CA TYR A 130 -25.08 18.18 -13.73
C TYR A 130 -26.16 17.08 -13.83
N ASP A 131 -25.83 15.84 -13.49
CA ASP A 131 -26.72 14.68 -13.58
C ASP A 131 -27.95 14.85 -12.68
N LEU A 132 -27.78 15.45 -11.50
CA LEU A 132 -28.89 15.81 -10.60
C LEU A 132 -29.68 17.06 -11.04
N GLY A 133 -29.28 17.72 -12.13
CA GLY A 133 -29.93 18.92 -12.66
C GLY A 133 -29.75 20.14 -11.76
N LEU A 134 -28.59 20.28 -11.10
CA LEU A 134 -28.28 21.39 -10.19
C LEU A 134 -27.50 22.53 -10.88
N ILE A 135 -27.14 22.37 -12.16
CA ILE A 135 -26.45 23.39 -12.98
C ILE A 135 -27.44 23.99 -13.98
N THR A 136 -27.84 25.22 -13.74
CA THR A 136 -28.98 25.86 -14.42
C THR A 136 -28.65 26.30 -15.86
N SER A 137 -27.44 26.78 -16.11
CA SER A 137 -26.97 27.24 -17.42
C SER A 137 -26.81 26.10 -18.43
N LEU A 138 -26.69 24.85 -17.97
CA LEU A 138 -26.46 23.69 -18.83
C LEU A 138 -27.75 22.99 -19.31
N TYR A 139 -28.94 23.55 -19.07
CA TYR A 139 -30.24 22.93 -19.38
C TYR A 139 -30.48 22.49 -20.84
N ARG A 140 -29.66 22.93 -21.80
CA ARG A 140 -29.69 22.50 -23.23
C ARG A 140 -28.39 21.87 -23.72
N CYS A 141 -27.39 21.73 -22.85
CA CYS A 141 -26.08 21.21 -23.19
C CYS A 141 -25.91 19.80 -22.62
N ASP A 142 -25.18 18.94 -23.33
CA ASP A 142 -24.80 17.63 -22.81
C ASP A 142 -23.41 17.72 -22.17
N LEU A 143 -23.29 17.37 -20.89
CA LEU A 143 -22.01 17.25 -20.19
C LEU A 143 -21.58 15.78 -20.13
N ILE A 144 -20.38 15.50 -20.64
CA ILE A 144 -19.75 14.18 -20.65
C ILE A 144 -18.45 14.26 -19.85
N LEU A 145 -18.21 13.28 -18.98
CA LEU A 145 -16.94 13.12 -18.27
C LEU A 145 -16.15 11.96 -18.90
N GLU A 146 -15.04 12.27 -19.58
CA GLU A 146 -14.20 11.27 -20.26
C GLU A 146 -12.72 11.47 -19.88
N ASN A 147 -12.06 10.42 -19.38
CA ASN A 147 -10.65 10.46 -18.95
C ASN A 147 -10.34 11.60 -17.95
N ASP A 148 -11.20 11.80 -16.95
CA ASP A 148 -11.14 12.91 -15.98
C ASP A 148 -11.29 14.32 -16.59
N GLU A 149 -11.76 14.46 -17.84
CA GLU A 149 -12.00 15.75 -18.50
C GLU A 149 -13.49 15.97 -18.76
N ILE A 150 -13.96 17.20 -18.49
CA ILE A 150 -15.34 17.61 -18.74
C ILE A 150 -15.45 18.11 -20.18
N ILE A 151 -16.33 17.49 -20.95
CA ILE A 151 -16.65 17.87 -22.33
C ILE A 151 -18.11 18.32 -22.37
N ILE A 152 -18.35 19.55 -22.81
CA ILE A 152 -19.69 20.12 -22.95
C ILE A 152 -20.04 20.20 -24.42
N ARG A 153 -21.16 19.61 -24.81
CA ARG A 153 -21.71 19.70 -26.16
C ARG A 153 -22.88 20.68 -26.17
N THR A 154 -22.76 21.68 -27.03
CA THR A 154 -23.79 22.70 -27.24
C THR A 154 -24.98 22.14 -28.03
N PRO A 155 -26.17 22.78 -28.00
CA PRO A 155 -27.35 22.33 -28.75
C PRO A 155 -27.12 22.23 -30.26
N LYS A 156 -26.13 22.96 -30.78
CA LYS A 156 -25.75 22.97 -32.20
C LYS A 156 -24.81 21.82 -32.58
N GLY A 157 -24.51 20.91 -31.64
CA GLY A 157 -23.63 19.75 -31.84
C GLY A 157 -22.12 20.07 -31.76
N GLY A 158 -21.75 21.33 -31.52
CA GLY A 158 -20.34 21.74 -31.34
C GLY A 158 -19.86 21.57 -29.90
N ILE A 159 -18.55 21.36 -29.73
CA ILE A 159 -17.89 21.35 -28.42
C ILE A 159 -17.83 22.78 -27.89
N PHE A 160 -18.13 22.97 -26.61
CA PHE A 160 -17.99 24.25 -25.92
C PHE A 160 -16.54 24.72 -25.97
N ASN A 161 -16.33 25.93 -26.47
CA ASN A 161 -15.02 26.57 -26.50
C ASN A 161 -15.06 27.83 -25.64
N TYR A 162 -13.94 28.13 -24.98
CA TYR A 162 -13.79 29.36 -24.21
C TYR A 162 -13.89 30.58 -25.13
N THR A 163 -14.71 31.56 -24.75
CA THR A 163 -14.88 32.82 -25.49
C THR A 163 -14.82 34.03 -24.57
N MET A 164 -14.40 35.17 -25.11
CA MET A 164 -14.59 36.46 -24.45
C MET A 164 -15.98 36.99 -24.79
N PRO A 165 -16.86 37.23 -23.81
CA PRO A 165 -18.23 37.66 -24.07
C PRO A 165 -18.31 39.15 -24.39
N GLU A 166 -19.17 39.51 -25.34
CA GLU A 166 -19.49 40.92 -25.66
C GLU A 166 -20.58 41.49 -24.73
N ILE A 167 -21.47 40.63 -24.23
CA ILE A 167 -22.59 40.98 -23.34
C ILE A 167 -22.63 40.03 -22.12
N GLU A 168 -23.12 40.51 -20.99
CA GLU A 168 -23.15 39.74 -19.73
C GLU A 168 -24.09 38.53 -19.79
N ASN A 169 -25.20 38.64 -20.52
CA ASN A 169 -26.19 37.56 -20.63
C ASN A 169 -25.91 36.58 -21.79
N ASP A 170 -24.65 36.47 -22.23
CA ASP A 170 -24.25 35.49 -23.23
C ASP A 170 -24.27 34.06 -22.64
N ASP A 171 -24.83 33.10 -23.38
CA ASP A 171 -24.96 31.71 -22.92
C ASP A 171 -23.59 31.08 -22.58
N HIS A 172 -22.51 31.39 -23.34
CA HIS A 172 -21.18 30.87 -23.01
C HIS A 172 -20.64 31.50 -21.74
N HIS A 173 -20.87 32.80 -21.55
CA HIS A 173 -20.47 33.49 -20.33
C HIS A 173 -21.13 32.92 -19.08
N GLN A 174 -22.44 32.63 -19.16
CA GLN A 174 -23.18 32.05 -18.04
C GLN A 174 -22.66 30.65 -17.69
N ILE A 175 -22.36 29.83 -18.69
CA ILE A 175 -21.73 28.51 -18.50
C ILE A 175 -20.34 28.64 -17.84
N GLN A 176 -19.49 29.56 -18.33
CA GLN A 176 -18.17 29.82 -17.72
C GLN A 176 -18.32 30.20 -16.25
N LYS A 177 -19.18 31.19 -15.98
CA LYS A 177 -19.42 31.70 -14.63
C LYS A 177 -19.94 30.65 -13.67
N GLU A 178 -20.99 29.92 -14.03
CA GLU A 178 -21.58 28.90 -13.14
C GLU A 178 -20.63 27.73 -12.89
N LEU A 179 -19.90 27.26 -13.91
CA LEU A 179 -18.92 26.18 -13.74
C LEU A 179 -17.70 26.62 -12.93
N PHE A 180 -17.24 27.85 -13.10
CA PHE A 180 -16.17 28.41 -12.28
C PHE A 180 -16.56 28.47 -10.81
N GLU A 181 -17.73 29.06 -10.50
CA GLU A 181 -18.20 29.19 -9.13
C GLU A 181 -18.51 27.84 -8.48
N LEU A 182 -19.05 26.87 -9.24
CA LEU A 182 -19.26 25.51 -8.77
C LEU A 182 -17.93 24.82 -8.45
N LYS A 183 -16.97 24.83 -9.39
CA LYS A 183 -15.66 24.21 -9.17
C LYS A 183 -14.92 24.87 -8.01
N LYS A 184 -14.97 26.20 -7.91
CA LYS A 184 -14.41 26.97 -6.80
C LYS A 184 -15.01 26.50 -5.48
N SER A 185 -16.33 26.44 -5.40
CA SER A 185 -17.04 25.98 -4.20
C SER A 185 -16.70 24.55 -3.81
N ILE A 186 -16.54 23.64 -4.78
CA ILE A 186 -16.13 22.25 -4.53
C ILE A 186 -14.69 22.20 -4.00
N ILE A 187 -13.75 22.91 -4.62
CA ILE A 187 -12.35 22.95 -4.18
C ILE A 187 -12.23 23.52 -2.77
N GLU A 188 -12.94 24.60 -2.48
CA GLU A 188 -12.90 25.32 -1.21
C GLU A 188 -13.57 24.56 -0.07
N ASN A 189 -14.65 23.82 -0.34
CA ASN A 189 -15.46 23.21 0.72
C ASN A 189 -15.31 21.69 0.81
N CYS A 190 -15.06 21.01 -0.31
CA CYS A 190 -15.17 19.57 -0.38
C CYS A 190 -13.85 18.82 -0.45
N LEU A 191 -12.80 19.40 -1.04
CA LEU A 191 -11.58 18.67 -1.39
C LEU A 191 -10.43 19.03 -0.45
N PHE A 192 -9.84 18.01 0.19
CA PHE A 192 -8.75 18.16 1.15
C PHE A 192 -7.58 17.24 0.80
N GLY A 193 -6.35 17.73 0.89
CA GLY A 193 -5.16 16.97 0.53
C GLY A 193 -4.03 17.16 1.52
N VAL A 194 -3.31 16.07 1.82
CA VAL A 194 -2.09 16.11 2.64
C VAL A 194 -0.99 15.34 1.95
N ASP A 195 0.22 15.92 1.90
CA ASP A 195 1.42 15.20 1.44
C ASP A 195 2.63 15.58 2.29
N ILE A 196 3.55 14.63 2.47
CA ILE A 196 4.80 14.90 3.20
C ILE A 196 5.80 15.72 2.36
N ASN A 197 5.69 15.63 1.03
CA ASN A 197 6.55 16.36 0.11
C ASN A 197 5.89 17.72 -0.26
N PRO A 198 6.56 18.86 0.04
CA PRO A 198 6.01 20.17 -0.28
C PRO A 198 5.82 20.37 -1.79
N ASN A 199 6.65 19.76 -2.65
CA ASN A 199 6.49 19.87 -4.10
C ASN A 199 5.21 19.17 -4.59
N SER A 200 4.82 18.04 -3.98
CA SER A 200 3.54 17.38 -4.24
C SER A 200 2.37 18.33 -3.98
N CYS A 201 2.42 19.04 -2.84
CA CYS A 201 1.39 20.01 -2.48
C CYS A 201 1.29 21.16 -3.50
N GLU A 202 2.43 21.72 -3.94
CA GLU A 202 2.43 22.80 -4.94
C GLU A 202 1.91 22.35 -6.31
N ILE A 203 2.27 21.14 -6.76
CA ILE A 203 1.74 20.58 -8.02
C ILE A 203 0.23 20.31 -7.93
N THR A 204 -0.24 19.81 -6.78
CA THR A 204 -1.67 19.63 -6.53
C THR A 204 -2.42 20.95 -6.63
N LYS A 205 -1.93 22.01 -5.97
CA LYS A 205 -2.51 23.36 -6.05
C LYS A 205 -2.53 23.84 -7.51
N LEU A 206 -1.40 23.75 -8.22
CA LEU A 206 -1.31 24.16 -9.62
C LEU A 206 -2.34 23.44 -10.51
N ARG A 207 -2.53 22.13 -10.31
CA ARG A 207 -3.52 21.37 -11.07
C ARG A 207 -4.96 21.83 -10.83
N LEU A 208 -5.33 22.06 -9.58
CA LEU A 208 -6.66 22.56 -9.23
C LEU A 208 -6.89 23.98 -9.79
N TRP A 209 -5.87 24.85 -9.77
CA TRP A 209 -5.95 26.16 -10.42
C TRP A 209 -6.10 26.08 -11.94
N ILE A 210 -5.37 25.19 -12.62
CA ILE A 210 -5.54 24.97 -14.07
C ILE A 210 -6.96 24.51 -14.38
N GLU A 211 -7.52 23.62 -13.56
CA GLU A 211 -8.87 23.13 -13.75
C GLU A 211 -9.94 24.22 -13.56
N LEU A 212 -9.70 25.17 -12.65
CA LEU A 212 -10.53 26.38 -12.51
C LEU A 212 -10.36 27.34 -13.70
N LEU A 213 -9.13 27.57 -14.14
CA LEU A 213 -8.80 28.51 -15.21
C LEU A 213 -9.49 28.16 -16.54
N LYS A 214 -9.75 26.87 -16.80
CA LYS A 214 -10.53 26.42 -17.97
C LYS A 214 -11.90 27.09 -18.08
N TYR A 215 -12.47 27.57 -16.97
CA TYR A 215 -13.80 28.17 -16.89
C TYR A 215 -13.80 29.60 -16.34
N SER A 216 -12.63 30.25 -16.19
CA SER A 216 -12.56 31.65 -15.75
C SER A 216 -13.45 32.55 -16.61
N TYR A 217 -13.96 33.65 -16.04
CA TYR A 217 -14.95 34.48 -16.70
C TYR A 217 -14.62 35.97 -16.57
N TYR A 218 -15.09 36.77 -17.51
CA TYR A 218 -14.86 38.22 -17.54
C TYR A 218 -15.84 38.99 -16.65
N ILE A 219 -15.36 40.01 -15.96
CA ILE A 219 -16.17 40.84 -15.06
C ILE A 219 -16.86 41.95 -15.88
N PHE A 220 -18.15 42.17 -15.61
CA PHE A 220 -18.94 43.25 -16.19
C PHE A 220 -19.19 44.37 -15.15
N ASP A 221 -19.16 45.61 -15.62
CA ASP A 221 -19.60 46.79 -14.86
C ASP A 221 -20.66 47.58 -15.65
N GLU A 222 -21.05 48.76 -15.14
CA GLU A 222 -22.04 49.63 -15.80
C GLU A 222 -21.64 50.08 -17.23
N LYS A 223 -20.36 49.94 -17.62
CA LYS A 223 -19.81 50.29 -18.94
C LYS A 223 -19.62 49.07 -19.85
N GLY A 224 -19.95 47.87 -19.39
CA GLY A 224 -19.84 46.62 -20.13
C GLY A 224 -18.70 45.72 -19.64
N ASN A 225 -18.14 44.92 -20.54
CA ASN A 225 -17.04 44.01 -20.19
C ASN A 225 -15.78 44.83 -19.82
N THR A 226 -15.30 44.65 -18.59
CA THR A 226 -14.12 45.35 -18.06
C THR A 226 -12.79 44.85 -18.62
N GLN A 227 -12.82 43.74 -19.37
CA GLN A 227 -11.67 42.95 -19.82
C GLN A 227 -10.84 42.33 -18.68
N ALA A 228 -11.27 42.49 -17.43
CA ALA A 228 -10.69 41.81 -16.29
C ALA A 228 -11.34 40.43 -16.11
N LEU A 229 -10.53 39.43 -15.75
CA LEU A 229 -11.00 38.10 -15.38
C LEU A 229 -11.30 38.03 -13.88
N GLU A 230 -12.21 37.14 -13.50
CA GLU A 230 -12.45 36.78 -12.11
C GLU A 230 -11.16 36.32 -11.43
N THR A 231 -11.00 36.72 -10.16
CA THR A 231 -9.77 36.44 -9.41
C THR A 231 -9.77 35.00 -8.93
N LEU A 232 -8.62 34.32 -9.06
CA LEU A 232 -8.48 32.95 -8.56
C LEU A 232 -8.51 32.92 -7.02
N PRO A 233 -9.17 31.92 -6.42
CA PRO A 233 -9.23 31.78 -4.97
C PRO A 233 -7.91 31.30 -4.36
N ASN A 234 -7.77 31.49 -3.04
CA ASN A 234 -6.68 30.92 -2.25
C ASN A 234 -6.97 29.45 -1.90
N ILE A 235 -6.72 28.56 -2.86
CA ILE A 235 -6.96 27.10 -2.69
C ILE A 235 -5.91 26.40 -1.82
N ASP A 236 -4.83 27.09 -1.46
CA ASP A 236 -3.70 26.54 -0.71
C ASP A 236 -4.07 26.14 0.72
N ILE A 237 -5.21 26.62 1.23
CA ILE A 237 -5.64 26.32 2.60
C ILE A 237 -6.12 24.87 2.79
N ASN A 238 -6.60 24.20 1.75
CA ASN A 238 -7.07 22.81 1.85
C ASN A 238 -6.00 21.77 1.46
N ILE A 239 -4.85 22.22 0.94
CA ILE A 239 -3.72 21.36 0.55
C ILE A 239 -2.54 21.62 1.49
N LYS A 240 -2.25 20.68 2.37
CA LYS A 240 -1.29 20.85 3.47
C LYS A 240 -0.06 19.95 3.34
N CYS A 241 1.09 20.49 3.71
CA CYS A 241 2.33 19.74 3.81
C CYS A 241 2.49 19.15 5.23
N GLY A 242 2.68 17.84 5.34
CA GLY A 242 2.88 17.16 6.61
C GLY A 242 2.83 15.63 6.50
N ASN A 243 3.35 14.95 7.51
CA ASN A 243 3.24 13.51 7.68
C ASN A 243 1.85 13.18 8.25
N SER A 244 0.93 12.80 7.36
CA SER A 244 -0.46 12.47 7.67
C SER A 244 -0.64 11.32 8.68
N LEU A 245 0.35 10.43 8.80
CA LEU A 245 0.31 9.29 9.72
C LEU A 245 0.66 9.63 11.17
N ILE A 246 1.31 10.76 11.43
CA ILE A 246 1.84 11.10 12.75
C ILE A 246 1.19 12.39 13.24
N SER A 247 0.55 12.33 14.41
CA SER A 247 0.06 13.50 15.14
C SER A 247 0.64 13.54 16.55
N ARG A 248 0.84 14.74 17.10
CA ARG A 248 1.26 14.93 18.49
C ARG A 248 0.06 14.79 19.42
N PHE A 249 -1.09 15.26 18.96
CA PHE A 249 -2.34 15.25 19.71
C PHE A 249 -3.29 14.19 19.15
N SER A 250 -4.04 13.55 20.04
CA SER A 250 -5.07 12.60 19.66
C SER A 250 -6.26 13.33 19.07
N LEU A 251 -6.93 12.69 18.10
CA LEU A 251 -8.20 13.19 17.58
C LEU A 251 -9.27 13.31 18.68
N ASN A 252 -9.14 12.50 19.74
CA ASN A 252 -10.06 12.44 20.87
C ASN A 252 -9.64 13.29 22.06
N ASP A 253 -8.56 14.08 21.96
CA ASP A 253 -8.15 14.97 23.05
C ASP A 253 -9.23 16.03 23.32
N ASP A 254 -9.56 16.25 24.59
CA ASP A 254 -10.64 17.15 24.99
C ASP A 254 -10.25 18.64 24.84
N LEU A 255 -10.71 19.27 23.76
CA LEU A 255 -10.54 20.71 23.52
C LEU A 255 -11.44 21.58 24.40
N LYS A 256 -12.41 21.02 25.15
CA LYS A 256 -13.27 21.81 26.05
C LYS A 256 -12.49 22.45 27.20
N LYS A 257 -11.27 21.98 27.45
CA LYS A 257 -10.32 22.62 28.37
C LYS A 257 -9.87 24.01 27.90
N ILE A 258 -10.05 24.34 26.62
CA ILE A 258 -9.73 25.66 26.07
C ILE A 258 -10.89 26.62 26.39
N PRO A 259 -10.62 27.75 27.09
CA PRO A 259 -11.64 28.74 27.39
C PRO A 259 -12.32 29.26 26.13
N ASN A 260 -13.65 29.36 26.16
CA ASN A 260 -14.48 29.84 25.04
C ASN A 260 -14.27 29.07 23.74
N ILE A 261 -14.06 27.75 23.81
CA ILE A 261 -13.79 26.91 22.62
C ILE A 261 -14.79 27.13 21.49
N LYS A 262 -16.10 27.23 21.80
CA LYS A 262 -17.15 27.48 20.78
C LYS A 262 -16.88 28.74 19.96
N LYS A 263 -16.54 29.82 20.65
CA LYS A 263 -16.20 31.10 20.01
C LYS A 263 -14.91 30.98 19.19
N LYS A 264 -13.89 30.29 19.71
CA LYS A 264 -12.59 30.13 19.02
C LYS A 264 -12.68 29.24 17.77
N VAL A 265 -13.49 28.18 17.82
CA VAL A 265 -13.74 27.33 16.64
C VAL A 265 -14.49 28.12 15.57
N GLN A 266 -15.52 28.89 15.96
CA GLN A 266 -16.23 29.74 15.02
C GLN A 266 -15.32 30.81 14.43
N GLU A 267 -14.54 31.50 15.26
CA GLU A 267 -13.52 32.47 14.82
C GLU A 267 -12.55 31.84 13.83
N TYR A 268 -12.11 30.60 14.08
CA TYR A 268 -11.22 29.91 13.16
C TYR A 268 -11.90 29.62 11.82
N LYS A 269 -13.14 29.08 11.82
CA LYS A 269 -13.93 28.85 10.60
C LYS A 269 -14.12 30.14 9.80
N ASP A 270 -14.41 31.26 10.49
CA ASP A 270 -14.61 32.56 9.86
C ASP A 270 -13.32 33.11 9.24
N LEU A 271 -12.17 32.96 9.91
CA LEU A 271 -10.86 33.34 9.37
C LEU A 271 -10.47 32.51 8.14
N VAL A 272 -10.76 31.21 8.16
CA VAL A 272 -10.53 30.33 7.01
C VAL A 272 -11.43 30.70 5.84
N ALA A 273 -12.71 31.02 6.08
CA ALA A 273 -13.62 31.50 5.05
C ALA A 273 -13.12 32.82 4.42
N GLN A 274 -12.70 33.78 5.25
CA GLN A 274 -12.11 35.04 4.78
C GLN A 274 -10.79 34.85 4.02
N TYR A 275 -10.01 33.82 4.36
CA TYR A 275 -8.78 33.53 3.63
C TYR A 275 -9.07 33.02 2.22
N LYS A 276 -10.11 32.20 2.05
CA LYS A 276 -10.50 31.61 0.76
C LYS A 276 -10.98 32.67 -0.22
N ASP A 277 -11.73 33.66 0.26
CA ASP A 277 -12.26 34.77 -0.54
C ASP A 277 -11.37 36.04 -0.45
N PRO A 278 -10.63 36.39 -1.52
CA PRO A 278 -9.77 37.58 -1.55
C PRO A 278 -10.53 38.91 -1.67
N ASN A 279 -11.84 38.95 -1.38
CA ASN A 279 -12.68 40.14 -1.54
C ASN A 279 -12.10 41.36 -0.77
N PRO A 280 -11.86 42.49 -1.46
CA PRO A 280 -11.31 43.71 -0.86
C PRO A 280 -12.21 44.38 0.20
N LEU A 281 -13.45 43.91 0.39
CA LEU A 281 -14.35 44.35 1.46
C LEU A 281 -13.98 43.76 2.84
N TYR A 282 -13.10 42.76 2.92
CA TYR A 282 -12.65 42.19 4.18
C TYR A 282 -11.57 43.06 4.86
N PRO A 283 -11.61 43.21 6.20
CA PRO A 283 -10.76 44.17 6.93
C PRO A 283 -9.30 43.73 7.11
N PHE A 284 -8.93 42.50 6.74
CA PHE A 284 -7.59 41.93 6.98
C PHE A 284 -6.90 41.57 5.66
N ASN A 285 -5.61 41.87 5.56
CA ASN A 285 -4.81 41.38 4.43
C ASN A 285 -4.44 39.89 4.64
N LYS A 286 -3.92 39.25 3.58
CA LYS A 286 -3.55 37.82 3.59
C LYS A 286 -2.58 37.46 4.71
N ALA A 287 -1.58 38.30 4.98
CA ALA A 287 -0.58 38.03 6.02
C ALA A 287 -1.21 38.09 7.43
N ASP A 288 -2.11 39.04 7.69
CA ASP A 288 -2.83 39.15 8.95
C ASP A 288 -3.70 37.92 9.22
N LEU A 289 -4.39 37.40 8.20
CA LEU A 289 -5.20 36.18 8.30
C LEU A 289 -4.32 34.96 8.64
N ILE A 290 -3.18 34.80 7.96
CA ILE A 290 -2.23 33.71 8.23
C ILE A 290 -1.73 33.78 9.67
N ASN A 291 -1.35 34.98 10.13
CA ASN A 291 -0.85 35.17 11.50
C ASN A 291 -1.92 34.82 12.54
N LYS A 292 -3.15 35.30 12.36
CA LYS A 292 -4.27 34.98 13.28
C LYS A 292 -4.60 33.49 13.32
N ILE A 293 -4.62 32.84 12.15
CA ILE A 293 -4.82 31.38 12.07
C ILE A 293 -3.69 30.65 12.81
N SER A 294 -2.45 31.08 12.61
CA SER A 294 -1.28 30.52 13.31
C SER A 294 -1.39 30.70 14.84
N ASP A 295 -1.80 31.89 15.30
CA ASP A 295 -1.99 32.18 16.73
C ASP A 295 -3.06 31.30 17.37
N LEU A 296 -4.17 31.06 16.67
CA LEU A 296 -5.22 30.12 17.12
C LEU A 296 -4.68 28.69 17.22
N LYS A 297 -3.96 28.20 16.21
CA LYS A 297 -3.36 26.86 16.22
C LYS A 297 -2.35 26.69 17.36
N ASN A 298 -1.51 27.71 17.58
CA ASN A 298 -0.56 27.75 18.70
C ASN A 298 -1.29 27.73 20.04
N THR A 299 -2.37 28.51 20.16
CA THR A 299 -3.22 28.53 21.35
C THR A 299 -3.73 27.12 21.67
N PHE A 300 -4.24 26.38 20.68
CA PHE A 300 -4.72 25.00 20.85
C PHE A 300 -3.60 24.06 21.28
N SER A 301 -2.47 24.10 20.59
CA SER A 301 -1.30 23.23 20.84
C SER A 301 -0.74 23.42 22.26
N LEU A 302 -0.52 24.67 22.67
CA LEU A 302 0.02 25.00 24.01
C LEU A 302 -0.94 24.55 25.11
N THR A 303 -2.24 24.70 24.90
CA THR A 303 -3.26 24.35 25.90
C THR A 303 -3.39 22.84 26.08
N LEU A 304 -3.28 22.06 25.00
CA LEU A 304 -3.35 20.61 25.08
C LEU A 304 -2.08 19.97 25.65
N LYS A 305 -0.91 20.57 25.40
CA LYS A 305 0.37 19.98 25.81
C LYS A 305 0.66 20.12 27.30
N ASP A 306 0.68 21.35 27.81
CA ASP A 306 0.98 21.65 29.22
C ASP A 306 0.15 22.86 29.69
N PRO A 307 -1.14 22.66 30.00
CA PRO A 307 -2.03 23.75 30.40
C PRO A 307 -1.55 24.44 31.69
N LYS A 308 -0.82 23.72 32.56
CA LYS A 308 -0.30 24.26 33.81
C LYS A 308 0.82 25.26 33.55
N THR A 309 1.84 24.84 32.79
CA THR A 309 2.97 25.70 32.44
C THR A 309 2.53 26.88 31.59
N LYS A 310 1.55 26.69 30.68
CA LYS A 310 0.91 27.79 29.95
C LYS A 310 0.28 28.82 30.88
N THR A 311 -0.54 28.38 31.83
CA THR A 311 -1.20 29.27 32.80
C THR A 311 -0.18 30.00 33.69
N GLU A 312 0.89 29.32 34.11
CA GLU A 312 1.98 29.92 34.87
C GLU A 312 2.71 31.02 34.06
N LEU A 313 2.94 30.76 32.77
CA LEU A 313 3.55 31.72 31.84
C LEU A 313 2.65 32.95 31.63
N GLU A 314 1.35 32.76 31.36
CA GLU A 314 0.38 33.86 31.20
C GLU A 314 0.34 34.75 32.46
N LYS A 315 0.27 34.15 33.65
CA LYS A 315 0.33 34.90 34.92
C LYS A 315 1.65 35.63 35.13
N ALA A 316 2.78 35.04 34.73
CA ALA A 316 4.08 35.67 34.82
C ALA A 316 4.18 36.90 33.90
N ILE A 317 3.62 36.81 32.69
CA ILE A 317 3.53 37.92 31.73
C ILE A 317 2.61 39.01 32.26
N GLU A 318 1.40 38.68 32.72
CA GLU A 318 0.48 39.68 33.29
C GLU A 318 1.11 40.42 34.47
N LYS A 319 1.77 39.68 35.37
CA LYS A 319 2.47 40.29 36.51
C LYS A 319 3.60 41.20 36.06
N HIS A 320 4.35 40.81 35.02
CA HIS A 320 5.41 41.62 34.47
C HIS A 320 4.86 42.91 33.87
N ILE A 321 3.83 42.82 33.03
CA ILE A 321 3.19 43.97 32.38
C ILE A 321 2.60 44.93 33.42
N ASN A 322 1.92 44.42 34.44
CA ASN A 322 1.34 45.26 35.50
C ASN A 322 2.40 46.02 36.31
N ASN A 323 3.58 45.42 36.51
CA ASN A 323 4.63 46.00 37.36
C ASN A 323 5.63 46.87 36.60
N TYR A 324 5.91 46.53 35.33
CA TYR A 324 7.04 47.04 34.55
C TYR A 324 6.67 47.46 33.12
N ASN A 325 5.39 47.40 32.74
CA ASN A 325 4.91 47.60 31.37
C ASN A 325 5.57 46.63 30.37
N ASP A 326 5.98 47.09 29.20
CA ASP A 326 6.64 46.29 28.15
C ASP A 326 8.17 46.24 28.28
N PHE A 327 8.73 46.72 29.40
CA PHE A 327 10.19 46.81 29.59
C PHE A 327 10.88 45.44 29.43
N ALA A 328 11.82 45.35 28.47
CA ALA A 328 12.57 44.14 28.12
C ALA A 328 11.74 42.98 27.51
N LEU A 329 10.45 43.18 27.20
CA LEU A 329 9.60 42.24 26.45
C LEU A 329 9.64 42.51 24.93
N ASP A 330 10.82 42.82 24.39
CA ASP A 330 11.00 43.19 22.98
C ASP A 330 10.83 41.98 22.03
N ASP A 331 11.07 40.77 22.53
CA ASP A 331 10.90 39.52 21.78
C ASP A 331 9.44 39.06 21.81
N LYS A 332 8.68 39.52 20.80
CA LYS A 332 7.25 39.20 20.64
C LYS A 332 6.97 37.70 20.54
N SER A 333 7.93 36.90 20.06
CA SER A 333 7.73 35.45 19.91
C SER A 333 7.47 34.72 21.23
N LEU A 334 7.89 35.31 22.36
CA LEU A 334 7.63 34.78 23.70
C LEU A 334 6.13 34.79 24.05
N LEU A 335 5.36 35.66 23.38
CA LEU A 335 3.96 35.93 23.65
C LEU A 335 3.00 35.17 22.72
N ASP A 336 3.51 34.54 21.65
CA ASP A 336 2.71 33.85 20.64
C ASP A 336 1.80 32.76 21.26
N GLY A 337 0.52 32.78 20.91
CA GLY A 337 -0.48 31.78 21.35
C GLY A 337 -0.94 31.88 22.81
N LEU A 338 -0.60 32.98 23.50
CA LEU A 338 -0.96 33.25 24.90
C LEU A 338 -2.04 34.32 25.01
N SER A 339 -2.88 34.22 26.05
CA SER A 339 -3.83 35.28 26.40
C SER A 339 -3.18 36.22 27.40
N TYR A 340 -2.96 37.48 27.02
CA TYR A 340 -2.40 38.52 27.89
C TYR A 340 -2.98 39.90 27.56
N PHE A 341 -2.95 40.80 28.54
CA PHE A 341 -3.43 42.18 28.39
C PHE A 341 -2.25 43.16 28.36
N ILE A 342 -2.21 44.05 27.37
CA ILE A 342 -1.32 45.22 27.38
C ILE A 342 -2.18 46.44 27.75
N PRO A 343 -1.95 47.11 28.88
CA PRO A 343 -2.56 48.40 29.17
C PRO A 343 -2.14 49.41 28.09
N ASN A 344 -3.11 50.00 27.38
CA ASN A 344 -2.85 51.17 26.54
C ASN A 344 -2.54 52.36 27.47
N ILE A 345 -1.26 52.54 27.82
CA ILE A 345 -0.80 53.66 28.63
C ILE A 345 0.35 54.33 27.88
N PHE A 346 0.17 55.61 27.57
CA PHE A 346 1.12 56.47 26.90
C PHE A 346 2.49 56.48 27.63
N GLY A 347 3.55 56.05 26.92
CA GLY A 347 4.96 56.22 27.29
C GLY A 347 5.57 55.02 28.04
N THR A 348 6.77 54.62 27.63
CA THR A 348 7.63 53.69 28.39
C THR A 348 7.99 54.33 29.74
N PRO A 349 7.61 53.74 30.89
CA PRO A 349 7.98 54.29 32.19
C PRO A 349 9.51 54.25 32.36
N GLU A 350 10.13 55.37 32.75
CA GLU A 350 11.51 55.34 33.25
C GLU A 350 11.53 54.60 34.60
N LEU A 351 11.91 53.32 34.57
CA LEU A 351 12.05 52.50 35.77
C LEU A 351 13.32 52.89 36.54
N SER A 352 13.23 52.93 37.88
CA SER A 352 14.42 53.08 38.74
C SER A 352 15.39 51.90 38.57
N PRO A 353 16.69 52.06 38.85
CA PRO A 353 17.68 50.98 38.70
C PRO A 353 17.30 49.67 39.42
N GLU A 354 16.73 49.77 40.63
CA GLU A 354 16.23 48.60 41.39
C GLU A 354 15.07 47.89 40.66
N LYS A 355 14.12 48.64 40.11
CA LYS A 355 13.00 48.07 39.35
C LYS A 355 13.43 47.48 38.01
N GLN A 356 14.49 48.01 37.39
CA GLN A 356 15.07 47.43 36.18
C GLN A 356 15.65 46.04 36.46
N GLU A 357 16.38 45.88 37.56
CA GLU A 357 16.92 44.57 37.98
C GLU A 357 15.81 43.55 38.24
N GLU A 358 14.74 43.95 38.94
CA GLU A 358 13.56 43.11 39.13
C GLU A 358 12.84 42.75 37.81
N ALA A 359 12.75 43.71 36.88
CA ALA A 359 12.15 43.50 35.57
C ALA A 359 12.96 42.48 34.74
N PHE A 360 14.30 42.57 34.75
CA PHE A 360 15.17 41.57 34.10
C PHE A 360 15.03 40.18 34.74
N ALA A 361 14.92 40.09 36.06
CA ALA A 361 14.67 38.82 36.75
C ALA A 361 13.28 38.23 36.41
N SER A 362 12.27 39.08 36.28
CA SER A 362 10.94 38.69 35.80
C SER A 362 10.98 38.21 34.34
N TYR A 363 11.68 38.92 33.47
CA TYR A 363 11.88 38.54 32.07
C TYR A 363 12.63 37.20 31.93
N GLY A 364 13.67 36.96 32.74
CA GLY A 364 14.37 35.68 32.80
C GLY A 364 13.46 34.50 33.17
N ARG A 365 12.49 34.73 34.09
CA ARG A 365 11.46 33.72 34.43
C ARG A 365 10.52 33.44 33.26
N ILE A 366 10.05 34.47 32.57
CA ILE A 366 9.20 34.34 31.37
C ILE A 366 9.93 33.52 30.30
N ARG A 367 11.19 33.85 29.99
CA ARG A 367 12.00 33.08 29.02
C ARG A 367 12.18 31.62 29.44
N THR A 368 12.37 31.35 30.72
CA THR A 368 12.53 29.98 31.23
C THR A 368 11.24 29.18 31.08
N LEU A 369 10.10 29.77 31.45
CA LEU A 369 8.79 29.14 31.30
C LEU A 369 8.42 28.92 29.83
N ARG A 370 8.68 29.91 28.97
CA ARG A 370 8.47 29.79 27.52
C ARG A 370 9.35 28.70 26.92
N LYS A 371 10.65 28.70 27.24
CA LYS A 371 11.57 27.65 26.80
C LYS A 371 11.11 26.26 27.24
N ARG A 372 10.64 26.10 28.48
CA ARG A 372 10.11 24.81 28.96
C ARG A 372 8.89 24.35 28.14
N LEU A 373 8.02 25.28 27.77
CA LEU A 373 6.84 25.01 26.96
C LEU A 373 7.21 24.67 25.50
N ASP A 374 8.17 25.40 24.92
CA ASP A 374 8.71 25.16 23.58
C ASP A 374 9.50 23.84 23.52
N ASP A 375 10.31 23.52 24.54
CA ASP A 375 11.02 22.24 24.69
C ASP A 375 10.01 21.07 24.82
N ALA A 376 8.83 21.31 25.40
CA ALA A 376 7.76 20.31 25.46
C ALA A 376 7.02 20.15 24.11
N LEU A 377 6.96 21.20 23.29
CA LEU A 377 6.40 21.17 21.93
C LEU A 377 7.40 20.69 20.88
N SER A 378 8.70 20.88 21.12
CA SER A 378 9.78 20.51 20.21
C SER A 378 10.29 19.11 20.52
N GLY A 379 10.15 18.23 19.54
CA GLY A 379 10.74 16.90 19.55
C GLY A 379 11.16 16.56 18.14
N ARG A 380 12.41 16.16 17.94
CA ARG A 380 12.89 15.64 16.64
C ARG A 380 11.99 14.51 16.12
N GLU A 381 11.35 13.79 17.03
CA GLU A 381 10.42 12.72 16.72
C GLU A 381 9.10 13.21 16.05
N TYR A 382 8.59 14.41 16.34
CA TYR A 382 7.38 14.94 15.66
C TYR A 382 7.70 15.99 14.60
N GLN A 383 8.88 15.92 14.01
CA GLN A 383 9.23 16.75 12.86
C GLN A 383 8.29 16.39 11.70
N ASN A 384 7.62 17.39 11.12
CA ASN A 384 6.60 17.26 10.09
C ASN A 384 5.32 16.53 10.51
N ALA A 385 5.04 16.30 11.81
CA ALA A 385 3.75 15.76 12.24
C ALA A 385 2.57 16.62 11.77
N PHE A 386 1.44 16.00 11.42
CA PHE A 386 0.27 16.67 10.89
C PHE A 386 -0.89 16.64 11.90
N GLU A 387 -1.31 17.81 12.38
CA GLU A 387 -2.39 17.96 13.34
C GLU A 387 -3.73 18.16 12.63
N TRP A 388 -4.39 17.07 12.22
CA TRP A 388 -5.65 17.07 11.46
C TRP A 388 -6.71 18.07 11.97
N ARG A 389 -6.90 18.12 13.30
CA ARG A 389 -7.89 19.00 13.94
C ARG A 389 -7.54 20.48 13.83
N PHE A 390 -6.26 20.81 13.77
CA PHE A 390 -5.81 22.20 13.72
C PHE A 390 -5.66 22.66 12.29
N GLU A 391 -5.33 21.77 11.36
CA GLU A 391 -5.11 22.12 9.97
C GLU A 391 -6.41 22.24 9.16
N PHE A 392 -7.47 21.54 9.56
CA PHE A 392 -8.79 21.58 8.91
C PHE A 392 -9.93 21.85 9.92
N PRO A 393 -10.37 23.10 10.11
CA PRO A 393 -11.50 23.41 11.00
C PRO A 393 -12.86 22.92 10.49
N GLU A 394 -12.98 22.62 9.20
CA GLU A 394 -14.22 22.14 8.56
C GLU A 394 -14.65 20.76 9.05
N VAL A 395 -13.72 20.00 9.64
CA VAL A 395 -13.98 18.69 10.25
C VAL A 395 -14.11 18.78 11.77
N LEU A 396 -14.38 19.97 12.32
CA LEU A 396 -14.71 20.19 13.73
C LEU A 396 -16.18 20.60 13.90
N ASP A 397 -16.83 20.06 14.93
CA ASP A 397 -18.08 20.61 15.44
C ASP A 397 -17.82 21.90 16.24
N ASP A 398 -18.89 22.57 16.65
CA ASP A 398 -18.77 23.83 17.40
C ASP A 398 -18.14 23.65 18.78
N GLU A 399 -18.04 22.42 19.29
CA GLU A 399 -17.37 22.08 20.56
C GLU A 399 -15.90 21.70 20.37
N GLY A 400 -15.40 21.69 19.13
CA GLY A 400 -14.04 21.26 18.78
C GLY A 400 -13.87 19.74 18.75
N ASN A 401 -14.96 18.96 18.77
CA ASN A 401 -14.88 17.52 18.54
C ASN A 401 -14.63 17.26 17.06
N PHE A 402 -13.84 16.23 16.77
CA PHE A 402 -13.53 15.83 15.40
C PHE A 402 -14.73 15.11 14.79
N LEU A 403 -15.33 15.71 13.76
CA LEU A 403 -16.43 15.14 12.97
C LEU A 403 -15.92 14.09 11.98
N GLY A 404 -14.78 14.35 11.35
CA GLY A 404 -14.21 13.51 10.30
C GLY A 404 -14.72 13.80 8.90
N PHE A 405 -14.29 12.97 7.95
CA PHE A 405 -14.56 13.07 6.52
C PHE A 405 -15.65 12.10 6.08
N ASP A 406 -16.36 12.45 5.00
CA ASP A 406 -17.35 11.57 4.37
C ASP A 406 -16.66 10.52 3.49
N CYS A 407 -15.53 10.88 2.87
CA CYS A 407 -14.72 9.97 2.07
C CYS A 407 -13.22 10.18 2.30
N ILE A 408 -12.49 9.06 2.43
CA ILE A 408 -11.03 9.01 2.35
C ILE A 408 -10.67 8.17 1.13
N MET A 409 -9.86 8.72 0.23
CA MET A 409 -9.44 8.02 -0.97
C MET A 409 -8.00 8.34 -1.37
N GLY A 410 -7.40 7.49 -2.20
CA GLY A 410 -6.11 7.82 -2.82
C GLY A 410 -5.24 6.61 -3.12
N ASN A 411 -3.96 6.89 -3.39
CA ASN A 411 -2.91 5.90 -3.60
C ASN A 411 -1.80 6.09 -2.55
N PRO A 412 -1.91 5.47 -1.37
CA PRO A 412 -0.89 5.57 -0.32
C PRO A 412 0.47 5.03 -0.79
N PRO A 413 1.61 5.52 -0.25
CA PRO A 413 2.94 5.16 -0.73
C PRO A 413 3.34 3.68 -0.45
N TYR A 414 4.01 3.02 -1.41
CA TYR A 414 4.40 1.60 -1.30
C TYR A 414 5.84 1.43 -0.79
N ILE A 415 6.10 1.89 0.43
CA ILE A 415 7.44 1.86 1.04
C ILE A 415 7.59 0.66 1.97
N ARG A 416 8.65 -0.13 1.74
CA ARG A 416 8.95 -1.31 2.55
C ARG A 416 9.46 -0.94 3.95
N GLN A 417 9.20 -1.83 4.91
CA GLN A 417 9.54 -1.68 6.32
C GLN A 417 11.02 -1.31 6.60
N GLU A 418 11.96 -1.72 5.74
CA GLU A 418 13.39 -1.41 5.91
C GLU A 418 13.73 0.07 5.73
N LYS A 419 12.89 0.81 4.98
CA LYS A 419 13.08 2.23 4.66
C LYS A 419 12.39 3.18 5.64
N ILE A 420 11.62 2.66 6.59
CA ILE A 420 10.84 3.46 7.56
C ILE A 420 11.30 3.24 9.01
N LYS A 421 12.56 2.83 9.22
CA LYS A 421 13.09 2.48 10.55
C LYS A 421 12.90 3.59 11.58
N ASP A 422 13.18 4.84 11.20
CA ASP A 422 13.10 5.99 12.10
C ASP A 422 11.65 6.36 12.47
N LEU A 423 10.68 5.96 11.64
CA LEU A 423 9.26 6.24 11.82
C LEU A 423 8.57 5.19 12.72
N LYS A 424 9.16 4.00 12.87
CA LYS A 424 8.56 2.88 13.61
C LYS A 424 8.13 3.19 15.05
N PRO A 425 8.94 3.87 15.89
CA PRO A 425 8.53 4.18 17.26
C PRO A 425 7.26 5.04 17.33
N LEU A 426 7.10 5.95 16.38
CA LEU A 426 5.94 6.84 16.30
C LEU A 426 4.71 6.11 15.77
N LEU A 427 4.88 5.24 14.78
CA LEU A 427 3.79 4.39 14.29
C LEU A 427 3.29 3.43 15.37
N GLU A 428 4.21 2.87 16.16
CA GLU A 428 3.85 2.02 17.30
C GLU A 428 3.05 2.80 18.35
N LYS A 429 3.49 4.03 18.66
CA LYS A 429 2.77 4.91 19.59
C LYS A 429 1.38 5.29 19.06
N GLN A 430 1.29 5.67 17.79
CA GLN A 430 0.04 6.14 17.16
C GLN A 430 -0.97 5.01 16.94
N TYR A 431 -0.50 3.80 16.63
CA TYR A 431 -1.31 2.69 16.15
C TYR A 431 -1.09 1.40 16.96
N GLN A 432 -0.92 1.49 18.29
CA GLN A 432 -0.53 0.36 19.16
C GLN A 432 -1.22 -0.98 18.85
N ASN A 433 -2.55 -1.00 18.70
CA ASN A 433 -3.31 -2.24 18.46
C ASN A 433 -3.22 -2.79 17.02
N PHE A 434 -2.68 -1.98 16.10
CA PHE A 434 -2.56 -2.28 14.67
C PHE A 434 -1.10 -2.45 14.22
N TYR A 435 -0.15 -1.90 14.99
CA TYR A 435 1.26 -1.81 14.62
C TYR A 435 1.90 -3.17 14.32
N ASN A 436 2.70 -3.19 13.25
CA ASN A 436 3.49 -4.33 12.86
C ASN A 436 4.83 -3.86 12.30
N SER A 437 5.92 -4.20 12.99
CA SER A 437 7.28 -3.75 12.64
C SER A 437 7.77 -4.21 11.25
N SER A 438 7.09 -5.19 10.64
CA SER A 438 7.40 -5.73 9.31
C SER A 438 6.41 -5.31 8.22
N ALA A 439 5.43 -4.46 8.53
CA ALA A 439 4.44 -4.00 7.56
C ALA A 439 4.96 -2.85 6.69
N ASP A 440 4.51 -2.83 5.43
CA ASP A 440 4.74 -1.74 4.49
C ASP A 440 3.92 -0.50 4.90
N ILE A 441 4.38 0.71 4.57
CA ILE A 441 3.79 1.94 5.11
C ILE A 441 2.31 2.14 4.76
N TYR A 442 1.87 1.68 3.57
CA TYR A 442 0.47 1.83 3.13
C TYR A 442 -0.52 1.15 4.08
N THR A 443 -0.12 0.15 4.87
CA THR A 443 -1.04 -0.52 5.80
C THR A 443 -1.54 0.43 6.88
N TYR A 444 -0.71 1.39 7.31
CA TYR A 444 -1.08 2.36 8.34
C TYR A 444 -2.08 3.40 7.84
N PHE A 445 -2.17 3.62 6.52
CA PHE A 445 -3.18 4.49 5.93
C PHE A 445 -4.60 3.95 6.07
N PHE A 446 -4.80 2.64 6.19
CA PHE A 446 -6.11 2.07 6.51
C PHE A 446 -6.56 2.42 7.93
N ALA A 447 -5.63 2.34 8.89
CA ALA A 447 -5.90 2.76 10.27
C ALA A 447 -6.13 4.27 10.34
N LEU A 448 -5.33 5.07 9.62
CA LEU A 448 -5.54 6.51 9.49
C LEU A 448 -6.92 6.81 8.90
N ALA A 449 -7.29 6.21 7.77
CA ALA A 449 -8.59 6.42 7.13
C ALA A 449 -9.74 6.14 8.10
N SER A 450 -9.67 5.04 8.85
CA SER A 450 -10.67 4.73 9.87
C SER A 450 -10.74 5.76 11.00
N ASN A 451 -9.62 6.37 11.39
CA ASN A 451 -9.60 7.42 12.40
C ASN A 451 -10.19 8.73 11.85
N LEU A 452 -9.99 8.99 10.56
CA LEU A 452 -10.44 10.22 9.89
C LEU A 452 -11.89 10.17 9.41
N LEU A 453 -12.43 8.99 9.11
CA LEU A 453 -13.79 8.84 8.59
C LEU A 453 -14.86 9.02 9.67
N LYS A 454 -15.97 9.62 9.28
CA LYS A 454 -17.25 9.51 9.99
C LYS A 454 -17.70 8.06 10.07
N GLU A 455 -18.56 7.73 11.04
CA GLU A 455 -19.28 6.46 10.99
C GLU A 455 -20.08 6.39 9.68
N LYS A 456 -20.03 5.22 9.02
CA LYS A 456 -20.52 5.00 7.65
C LYS A 456 -19.80 5.79 6.54
N GLY A 457 -18.70 6.47 6.84
CA GLY A 457 -17.87 7.10 5.81
C GLY A 457 -17.22 6.08 4.87
N PHE A 458 -16.95 6.51 3.64
CA PHE A 458 -16.42 5.67 2.55
C PHE A 458 -14.89 5.71 2.48
N ASN A 459 -14.26 4.55 2.32
CA ASN A 459 -12.83 4.42 2.11
C ASN A 459 -12.56 3.76 0.75
N ALA A 460 -11.68 4.36 -0.06
CA ALA A 460 -11.27 3.82 -1.36
C ALA A 460 -9.76 3.93 -1.55
N PHE A 461 -9.03 2.81 -1.49
CA PHE A 461 -7.59 2.82 -1.73
C PHE A 461 -7.18 1.88 -2.86
N ILE A 462 -6.22 2.34 -3.67
CA ILE A 462 -5.39 1.47 -4.49
C ILE A 462 -4.06 1.22 -3.76
N THR A 463 -3.79 -0.05 -3.45
CA THR A 463 -2.56 -0.45 -2.74
C THR A 463 -1.93 -1.68 -3.37
N SER A 464 -0.72 -2.05 -2.93
CA SER A 464 -0.23 -3.41 -3.20
C SER A 464 -1.22 -4.46 -2.63
N ASN A 465 -1.46 -5.54 -3.36
CA ASN A 465 -2.32 -6.63 -2.90
C ASN A 465 -1.65 -7.55 -1.87
N LYS A 466 -0.35 -7.38 -1.59
CA LYS A 466 0.46 -8.29 -0.74
C LYS A 466 -0.11 -8.50 0.66
N TYR A 467 -0.76 -7.49 1.24
CA TYR A 467 -1.37 -7.63 2.57
C TYR A 467 -2.48 -8.70 2.61
N THR A 468 -2.99 -9.17 1.48
CA THR A 468 -4.00 -10.24 1.44
C THR A 468 -3.41 -11.59 1.84
N ARG A 469 -2.12 -11.84 1.58
CA ARG A 469 -1.46 -13.14 1.83
C ARG A 469 -0.24 -13.06 2.75
N ALA A 470 0.44 -11.92 2.80
CA ALA A 470 1.66 -11.78 3.58
C ALA A 470 1.39 -11.84 5.09
N LYS A 471 2.34 -12.42 5.86
CA LYS A 471 2.26 -12.50 7.32
C LYS A 471 2.12 -11.12 7.98
N TYR A 472 2.79 -10.10 7.46
CA TYR A 472 2.70 -8.73 8.00
C TYR A 472 1.28 -8.15 7.88
N GLY A 473 0.50 -8.58 6.89
CA GLY A 473 -0.85 -8.09 6.63
C GLY A 473 -1.93 -8.62 7.58
N ALA A 474 -1.61 -9.54 8.49
CA ALA A 474 -2.60 -10.17 9.37
C ALA A 474 -3.38 -9.15 10.22
N LYS A 475 -2.71 -8.12 10.74
CA LYS A 475 -3.35 -7.04 11.51
C LYS A 475 -4.28 -6.17 10.68
N LEU A 476 -3.90 -5.88 9.43
CA LEU A 476 -4.77 -5.18 8.48
C LEU A 476 -5.99 -6.03 8.12
N ARG A 477 -5.81 -7.31 7.84
CA ARG A 477 -6.94 -8.22 7.56
C ARG A 477 -7.88 -8.35 8.75
N GLU A 478 -7.35 -8.53 9.96
CA GLU A 478 -8.14 -8.52 11.20
C GLU A 478 -8.92 -7.22 11.37
N PHE A 479 -8.27 -6.08 11.13
CA PHE A 479 -8.89 -4.77 11.21
C PHE A 479 -10.05 -4.61 10.21
N LEU A 480 -9.84 -4.97 8.94
CA LEU A 480 -10.87 -4.90 7.90
C LEU A 480 -12.07 -5.79 8.23
N LEU A 481 -11.85 -7.01 8.72
CA LEU A 481 -12.95 -7.92 9.05
C LEU A 481 -13.75 -7.50 10.29
N LYS A 482 -13.15 -6.75 11.23
CA LYS A 482 -13.81 -6.34 12.48
C LYS A 482 -14.47 -4.96 12.40
N ASN A 483 -13.89 -4.03 11.65
CA ASN A 483 -14.25 -2.61 11.72
C ASN A 483 -14.80 -2.04 10.41
N THR A 484 -14.74 -2.79 9.30
CA THR A 484 -15.18 -2.28 8.01
C THR A 484 -16.14 -3.24 7.31
N THR A 485 -17.08 -2.67 6.56
CA THR A 485 -17.95 -3.41 5.64
C THR A 485 -17.36 -3.25 4.25
N ILE A 486 -16.83 -4.33 3.68
CA ILE A 486 -16.21 -4.31 2.35
C ILE A 486 -17.34 -4.19 1.32
N ILE A 487 -17.20 -3.25 0.39
CA ILE A 487 -18.14 -3.04 -0.72
C ILE A 487 -17.64 -3.77 -1.95
N SER A 488 -16.35 -3.58 -2.27
CA SER A 488 -15.72 -4.28 -3.37
C SER A 488 -14.23 -4.45 -3.19
N TYR A 489 -13.70 -5.48 -3.85
CA TYR A 489 -12.27 -5.72 -4.00
C TYR A 489 -11.97 -6.02 -5.48
N MET A 490 -11.03 -5.30 -6.09
CA MET A 490 -10.64 -5.49 -7.48
C MET A 490 -9.16 -5.84 -7.57
N GLU A 491 -8.85 -7.00 -8.16
CA GLU A 491 -7.48 -7.49 -8.38
C GLU A 491 -6.95 -6.99 -9.73
N LEU A 492 -5.90 -6.16 -9.71
CA LEU A 492 -5.38 -5.50 -10.92
C LEU A 492 -4.12 -6.17 -11.49
N SER A 493 -3.64 -7.26 -10.89
CA SER A 493 -2.42 -7.96 -11.28
C SER A 493 -2.37 -8.30 -12.78
N ALA A 494 -3.49 -8.73 -13.38
CA ALA A 494 -3.56 -9.11 -14.79
C ALA A 494 -3.44 -7.91 -15.76
N LEU A 495 -3.80 -6.71 -15.32
CA LEU A 495 -3.82 -5.50 -16.17
C LEU A 495 -2.46 -4.79 -16.25
N LYS A 496 -1.54 -5.04 -15.31
CA LYS A 496 -0.27 -4.29 -15.16
C LYS A 496 -0.48 -2.78 -15.30
N VAL A 497 -1.38 -2.25 -14.49
CA VAL A 497 -1.91 -0.88 -14.58
C VAL A 497 -0.81 0.20 -14.51
N PHE A 498 0.28 -0.09 -13.80
CA PHE A 498 1.45 0.78 -13.70
C PHE A 498 2.56 0.28 -14.63
N GLU A 499 2.86 1.03 -15.71
CA GLU A 499 3.86 0.64 -16.71
C GLU A 499 5.27 0.47 -16.14
N SER A 500 5.61 1.23 -15.10
CA SER A 500 6.94 1.29 -14.48
C SER A 500 7.07 0.48 -13.18
N ALA A 501 5.96 0.01 -12.59
CA ALA A 501 5.96 -0.69 -11.32
C ALA A 501 5.72 -2.20 -11.51
N THR A 502 6.61 -3.03 -10.96
CA THR A 502 6.50 -4.50 -10.95
C THR A 502 5.63 -5.02 -9.79
N VAL A 503 4.83 -4.15 -9.17
CA VAL A 503 4.08 -4.46 -7.96
C VAL A 503 2.63 -4.74 -8.32
N ASP A 504 2.16 -5.92 -7.94
CA ASP A 504 0.75 -6.30 -8.01
C ASP A 504 -0.09 -5.41 -7.09
N THR A 505 -1.17 -4.84 -7.65
CA THR A 505 -2.04 -3.86 -7.00
C THR A 505 -3.49 -4.31 -6.96
N SER A 506 -4.24 -3.73 -6.01
CA SER A 506 -5.67 -3.95 -5.87
C SER A 506 -6.38 -2.68 -5.43
N ILE A 507 -7.63 -2.52 -5.84
CA ILE A 507 -8.53 -1.49 -5.30
C ILE A 507 -9.43 -2.13 -4.24
N ILE A 508 -9.53 -1.52 -3.07
CA ILE A 508 -10.50 -1.92 -2.04
C ILE A 508 -11.39 -0.73 -1.70
N ASN A 509 -12.69 -0.97 -1.78
CA ASN A 509 -13.73 -0.03 -1.36
C ASN A 509 -14.42 -0.60 -0.12
N SER A 510 -14.54 0.20 0.93
CA SER A 510 -15.15 -0.22 2.19
C SER A 510 -15.81 0.94 2.92
N ILE A 511 -16.80 0.64 3.75
CA ILE A 511 -17.45 1.60 4.62
C ILE A 511 -16.96 1.39 6.06
N LYS A 512 -16.73 2.48 6.80
CA LYS A 512 -16.43 2.43 8.24
C LYS A 512 -17.69 2.01 9.01
N GLN A 513 -17.85 0.70 9.16
CA GLN A 513 -18.98 0.08 9.83
C GLN A 513 -18.64 -1.39 10.13
N VAL A 514 -18.96 -1.87 11.32
CA VAL A 514 -18.86 -3.30 11.65
C VAL A 514 -19.73 -4.11 10.68
N PRO A 515 -19.18 -5.13 10.00
CA PRO A 515 -19.94 -5.90 9.02
C PRO A 515 -21.04 -6.72 9.70
N LEU A 516 -22.20 -6.78 9.04
CA LEU A 516 -23.26 -7.71 9.41
C LEU A 516 -22.81 -9.15 9.11
N LYS A 517 -23.39 -10.13 9.80
CA LYS A 517 -23.04 -11.55 9.62
C LYS A 517 -23.18 -12.01 8.16
N GLU A 518 -24.16 -11.48 7.45
CA GLU A 518 -24.45 -11.79 6.05
C GLU A 518 -23.88 -10.78 5.05
N SER A 519 -22.95 -9.91 5.48
CA SER A 519 -22.33 -8.92 4.58
C SER A 519 -21.66 -9.59 3.38
N ARG A 520 -21.98 -9.08 2.19
CA ARG A 520 -21.43 -9.53 0.92
C ARG A 520 -20.75 -8.37 0.20
N PHE A 521 -19.74 -8.68 -0.59
CA PHE A 521 -18.98 -7.71 -1.37
C PHE A 521 -18.74 -8.20 -2.80
N LYS A 522 -18.52 -7.28 -3.72
CA LYS A 522 -18.22 -7.57 -5.13
C LYS A 522 -16.71 -7.80 -5.32
N TYR A 523 -16.31 -8.95 -5.81
CA TYR A 523 -14.93 -9.24 -6.22
C TYR A 523 -14.80 -9.12 -7.73
N TYR A 524 -13.82 -8.36 -8.20
CA TYR A 524 -13.53 -8.14 -9.61
C TYR A 524 -12.13 -8.65 -9.95
N GLU A 525 -12.00 -9.36 -11.07
CA GLU A 525 -10.73 -9.81 -11.64
C GLU A 525 -10.67 -9.43 -13.13
N PRO A 526 -10.39 -8.15 -13.43
CA PRO A 526 -10.31 -7.68 -14.81
C PRO A 526 -9.23 -8.39 -15.62
N THR A 527 -9.53 -8.63 -16.89
CA THR A 527 -8.65 -9.25 -17.88
C THR A 527 -8.03 -8.19 -18.79
N PRO A 528 -7.00 -8.52 -19.61
CA PRO A 528 -6.47 -7.57 -20.60
C PRO A 528 -7.51 -6.93 -21.53
N ASN A 529 -8.68 -7.55 -21.73
CA ASN A 529 -9.78 -7.00 -22.53
C ASN A 529 -10.48 -5.82 -21.83
N ASP A 530 -10.39 -5.73 -20.50
CA ASP A 530 -11.00 -4.68 -19.68
C ASP A 530 -10.11 -3.44 -19.54
N LYS A 531 -8.94 -3.41 -20.21
CA LYS A 531 -7.92 -2.36 -20.06
C LYS A 531 -8.41 -0.95 -20.41
N ASN A 532 -9.47 -0.82 -21.20
CA ASN A 532 -10.03 0.48 -21.58
C ASN A 532 -11.25 0.90 -20.76
N ASP A 533 -11.92 -0.05 -20.08
CA ASP A 533 -13.05 0.23 -19.20
C ASP A 533 -13.20 -0.91 -18.17
N LEU A 534 -12.89 -0.59 -16.90
CA LEU A 534 -12.95 -1.53 -15.79
C LEU A 534 -14.39 -1.97 -15.45
N LYS A 535 -15.41 -1.27 -15.96
CA LYS A 535 -16.83 -1.63 -15.74
C LYS A 535 -17.26 -2.88 -16.49
N ASN A 536 -16.51 -3.29 -17.52
CA ASN A 536 -16.82 -4.48 -18.30
C ASN A 536 -16.61 -5.78 -17.51
N THR A 537 -15.83 -5.72 -16.43
CA THR A 537 -15.56 -6.88 -15.59
C THR A 537 -16.76 -7.25 -14.74
N HIS A 538 -17.28 -8.46 -14.93
CA HIS A 538 -18.38 -8.98 -14.12
C HIS A 538 -17.91 -9.34 -12.70
N PRO A 539 -18.62 -8.89 -11.65
CA PRO A 539 -18.25 -9.21 -10.28
C PRO A 539 -18.68 -10.62 -9.87
N LEU A 540 -17.85 -11.26 -9.04
CA LEU A 540 -18.23 -12.40 -8.22
C LEU A 540 -18.70 -11.92 -6.83
N LEU A 541 -19.87 -12.36 -6.40
CA LEU A 541 -20.40 -11.98 -5.09
C LEU A 541 -19.82 -12.87 -3.98
N MET A 542 -19.10 -12.28 -3.04
CA MET A 542 -18.40 -12.99 -1.96
C MET A 542 -18.99 -12.67 -0.59
N ARG A 543 -18.97 -13.63 0.34
CA ARG A 543 -19.31 -13.40 1.75
C ARG A 543 -18.09 -12.89 2.50
N GLN A 544 -18.21 -11.77 3.19
CA GLN A 544 -17.09 -11.20 3.95
C GLN A 544 -16.65 -12.11 5.09
N ASN A 545 -17.59 -12.81 5.73
CA ASN A 545 -17.30 -13.76 6.81
C ASN A 545 -16.57 -15.04 6.36
N ALA A 546 -16.44 -15.27 5.05
CA ALA A 546 -15.66 -16.38 4.50
C ALA A 546 -14.17 -16.05 4.39
N LEU A 547 -13.80 -14.77 4.49
CA LEU A 547 -12.41 -14.32 4.54
C LEU A 547 -11.81 -14.64 5.92
N LYS A 548 -10.56 -15.12 5.92
CA LYS A 548 -9.82 -15.50 7.13
C LYS A 548 -8.65 -14.53 7.39
N THR A 549 -8.28 -14.31 8.65
CA THR A 549 -7.19 -13.38 9.01
C THR A 549 -5.82 -13.92 8.62
N GLU A 550 -5.66 -15.23 8.40
CA GLU A 550 -4.42 -15.84 7.91
C GLU A 550 -4.13 -15.48 6.45
N SER A 551 -5.18 -15.42 5.62
CA SER A 551 -5.10 -15.02 4.21
C SER A 551 -6.50 -14.71 3.68
N PHE A 552 -6.62 -13.62 2.92
CA PHE A 552 -7.80 -13.40 2.08
C PHE A 552 -7.65 -14.26 0.83
N ILE A 553 -8.60 -15.18 0.64
CA ILE A 553 -8.71 -16.03 -0.53
C ILE A 553 -10.03 -15.64 -1.19
N PHE A 554 -9.94 -15.02 -2.35
CA PHE A 554 -11.08 -14.59 -3.13
C PHE A 554 -11.49 -15.73 -4.05
N ALA A 555 -12.35 -16.63 -3.54
CA ALA A 555 -12.87 -17.76 -4.29
C ALA A 555 -14.39 -17.84 -4.13
N ASN A 556 -15.08 -18.39 -5.13
CA ASN A 556 -16.52 -18.61 -5.06
C ASN A 556 -16.88 -19.67 -4.00
N THR A 557 -18.16 -19.80 -3.65
CA THR A 557 -18.60 -20.75 -2.61
C THR A 557 -18.22 -22.19 -2.93
N LYS A 558 -18.34 -22.63 -4.20
CA LYS A 558 -17.97 -23.99 -4.61
C LYS A 558 -16.50 -24.30 -4.33
N LEU A 559 -15.60 -23.37 -4.65
CA LEU A 559 -14.17 -23.51 -4.39
C LEU A 559 -13.83 -23.46 -2.89
N LEU A 560 -14.56 -22.65 -2.12
CA LEU A 560 -14.39 -22.61 -0.66
C LEU A 560 -14.88 -23.91 0.00
N ASP A 561 -16.02 -24.46 -0.44
CA ASP A 561 -16.54 -25.74 0.04
C ASP A 561 -15.56 -26.88 -0.30
N LEU A 562 -14.98 -26.86 -1.51
CA LEU A 562 -13.93 -27.79 -1.91
C LEU A 562 -12.67 -27.65 -1.04
N ARG A 563 -12.23 -26.42 -0.75
CA ARG A 563 -11.10 -26.19 0.17
C ARG A 563 -11.40 -26.74 1.56
N ASP A 564 -12.58 -26.44 2.10
CA ASP A 564 -12.95 -26.89 3.45
C ASP A 564 -13.03 -28.42 3.49
N LYS A 565 -13.50 -29.08 2.42
CA LYS A 565 -13.43 -30.54 2.27
C LYS A 565 -11.98 -31.06 2.24
N ILE A 566 -11.08 -30.41 1.52
CA ILE A 566 -9.63 -30.74 1.50
C ILE A 566 -9.02 -30.59 2.90
N GLU A 567 -9.32 -29.50 3.60
CA GLU A 567 -8.83 -29.24 4.96
C GLU A 567 -9.41 -30.22 5.99
N GLN A 568 -10.64 -30.69 5.81
CA GLN A 568 -11.28 -31.67 6.71
C GLN A 568 -10.74 -33.10 6.54
N ASN A 569 -10.40 -33.51 5.32
CA ASN A 569 -9.90 -34.86 5.03
C ASN A 569 -8.36 -34.96 5.08
N GLY A 570 -7.66 -33.83 5.05
CA GLY A 570 -6.20 -33.78 5.06
C GLY A 570 -5.60 -33.34 6.40
N THR A 571 -4.39 -33.79 6.67
CA THR A 571 -3.54 -33.29 7.77
C THR A 571 -2.48 -32.37 7.16
N PRO A 572 -2.25 -31.15 7.70
CA PRO A 572 -1.20 -30.27 7.21
C PRO A 572 0.15 -30.98 7.16
N LEU A 573 0.90 -30.82 6.07
CA LEU A 573 2.19 -31.48 5.86
C LEU A 573 3.19 -31.30 7.02
N LYS A 574 3.22 -30.16 7.70
CA LYS A 574 4.08 -29.97 8.88
C LYS A 574 3.81 -30.98 10.02
N ASP A 575 2.61 -31.55 10.07
CA ASP A 575 2.14 -32.46 11.11
C ASP A 575 2.27 -33.94 10.67
N TRP A 576 2.94 -34.21 9.53
CA TRP A 576 3.26 -35.55 9.02
C TRP A 576 4.54 -36.17 9.59
N GLY A 577 5.21 -35.50 10.53
CA GLY A 577 6.52 -35.94 11.00
C GLY A 577 7.64 -35.77 9.96
N ILE A 578 7.43 -34.94 8.95
CA ILE A 578 8.44 -34.61 7.94
C ILE A 578 9.30 -33.40 8.36
N GLN A 579 10.46 -33.24 7.73
CA GLN A 579 11.27 -32.05 7.81
C GLN A 579 11.53 -31.48 6.42
N ILE A 580 11.21 -30.19 6.23
CA ILE A 580 11.52 -29.46 5.00
C ILE A 580 12.68 -28.50 5.25
N ASN A 581 13.76 -28.65 4.50
CA ASN A 581 14.98 -27.89 4.67
C ASN A 581 15.44 -27.27 3.34
N TYR A 582 16.12 -26.12 3.41
CA TYR A 582 16.64 -25.44 2.22
C TYR A 582 17.88 -26.17 1.68
N GLY A 583 18.15 -26.04 0.39
CA GLY A 583 19.44 -26.41 -0.18
C GLY A 583 20.61 -25.62 0.41
N ILE A 584 21.83 -26.10 0.14
CA ILE A 584 23.07 -25.48 0.60
C ILE A 584 23.24 -24.12 -0.08
N LYS A 585 23.50 -23.09 0.72
CA LYS A 585 23.76 -21.73 0.26
C LYS A 585 25.26 -21.51 0.08
N THR A 586 25.67 -21.29 -1.15
CA THR A 586 27.07 -21.09 -1.52
C THR A 586 27.53 -19.65 -1.36
N GLY A 587 26.67 -18.66 -1.59
CA GLY A 587 27.05 -17.24 -1.62
C GLY A 587 28.00 -16.83 -2.77
N CYS A 588 28.54 -17.79 -3.52
CA CYS A 588 29.33 -17.64 -4.75
C CYS A 588 29.33 -18.99 -5.47
N ASN A 589 28.45 -19.15 -6.46
CA ASN A 589 28.30 -20.43 -7.16
C ASN A 589 29.55 -20.77 -7.97
N GLU A 590 30.24 -19.78 -8.53
CA GLU A 590 31.42 -19.97 -9.37
C GLU A 590 32.59 -20.64 -8.63
N ALA A 591 32.71 -20.41 -7.32
CA ALA A 591 33.78 -20.99 -6.50
C ALA A 591 33.42 -22.38 -5.95
N PHE A 592 32.16 -22.58 -5.53
CA PHE A 592 31.74 -23.76 -4.76
C PHE A 592 30.94 -24.78 -5.56
N ILE A 593 30.46 -24.45 -6.76
CA ILE A 593 29.82 -25.39 -7.69
C ILE A 593 30.72 -25.54 -8.91
N ILE A 594 31.31 -26.72 -9.06
CA ILE A 594 32.32 -27.03 -10.07
C ILE A 594 31.82 -28.10 -11.03
N PRO A 595 32.21 -28.07 -12.31
CA PRO A 595 31.90 -29.14 -13.25
C PRO A 595 32.77 -30.38 -12.99
N THR A 596 32.35 -31.55 -13.49
CA THR A 596 33.05 -32.84 -13.33
C THR A 596 34.52 -32.75 -13.72
N GLU A 597 34.85 -32.07 -14.82
CA GLU A 597 36.24 -31.92 -15.28
C GLU A 597 37.11 -31.22 -14.24
N LYS A 598 36.58 -30.19 -13.58
CA LYS A 598 37.31 -29.44 -12.55
C LYS A 598 37.43 -30.25 -11.25
N ARG A 599 36.40 -31.01 -10.88
CA ARG A 599 36.50 -31.95 -9.76
C ARG A 599 37.62 -32.95 -9.98
N ASP A 600 37.66 -33.56 -11.17
CA ASP A 600 38.64 -34.59 -11.47
C ASP A 600 40.06 -34.00 -11.56
N GLU A 601 40.21 -32.77 -12.04
CA GLU A 601 41.45 -32.00 -11.96
C GLU A 601 41.92 -31.79 -10.51
N ILE A 602 41.04 -31.32 -9.62
CA ILE A 602 41.35 -31.12 -8.20
C ILE A 602 41.77 -32.45 -7.56
N LEU A 603 40.98 -33.51 -7.73
CA LEU A 603 41.29 -34.81 -7.13
C LEU A 603 42.59 -35.40 -7.68
N LYS A 604 42.88 -35.22 -8.98
CA LYS A 604 44.13 -35.70 -9.59
C LYS A 604 45.37 -35.05 -8.98
N ASN A 605 45.27 -33.78 -8.62
CA ASN A 605 46.37 -32.99 -8.07
C ASN A 605 46.56 -33.13 -6.55
N CYS A 606 45.62 -33.77 -5.84
CA CYS A 606 45.77 -34.07 -4.41
C CYS A 606 46.94 -35.01 -4.12
N ASP A 607 47.60 -34.80 -2.98
CA ASP A 607 48.65 -35.68 -2.48
C ASP A 607 48.07 -36.96 -1.85
N ASP A 608 48.36 -38.11 -2.47
CA ASP A 608 47.97 -39.43 -1.98
C ASP A 608 49.01 -40.08 -1.06
N SER A 609 50.22 -39.53 -0.99
CA SER A 609 51.32 -40.11 -0.22
C SER A 609 51.23 -39.80 1.27
N GLN A 610 50.76 -38.60 1.62
CA GLN A 610 50.60 -38.15 3.00
C GLN A 610 49.22 -38.52 3.53
N LYS A 611 49.17 -39.13 4.71
CA LYS A 611 47.95 -39.53 5.40
C LYS A 611 47.79 -38.74 6.69
N ASP A 612 46.55 -38.41 7.03
CA ASP A 612 46.24 -37.73 8.28
C ASP A 612 46.25 -38.71 9.48
N GLY A 613 45.95 -38.20 10.68
CA GLY A 613 45.90 -39.00 11.91
C GLY A 613 44.84 -40.10 11.91
N MET A 614 43.96 -40.16 10.91
CA MET A 614 42.97 -41.23 10.71
C MET A 614 43.32 -42.13 9.51
N GLY A 615 44.49 -41.95 8.90
CA GLY A 615 44.99 -42.78 7.80
C GLY A 615 44.42 -42.43 6.43
N MET A 616 43.74 -41.28 6.28
CA MET A 616 43.16 -40.83 5.02
C MET A 616 44.09 -39.87 4.25
N SER A 617 44.19 -40.04 2.94
CA SER A 617 44.93 -39.13 2.07
C SER A 617 44.22 -37.78 1.87
N GLU A 618 44.89 -36.79 1.26
CA GLU A 618 44.21 -35.55 0.84
C GLU A 618 43.08 -35.85 -0.15
N ARG A 619 43.31 -36.73 -1.13
CA ARG A 619 42.31 -37.11 -2.14
C ARG A 619 41.07 -37.72 -1.48
N GLU A 620 41.26 -38.68 -0.58
CA GLU A 620 40.15 -39.37 0.10
C GLU A 620 39.30 -38.39 0.92
N ARG A 621 39.93 -37.43 1.59
CA ARG A 621 39.22 -36.41 2.38
C ARG A 621 38.52 -35.40 1.47
N THR A 622 39.19 -34.93 0.42
CA THR A 622 38.64 -33.99 -0.56
C THR A 622 37.43 -34.59 -1.27
N GLN A 623 37.51 -35.87 -1.67
CA GLN A 623 36.40 -36.58 -2.31
C GLN A 623 35.15 -36.63 -1.42
N LYS A 624 35.29 -36.74 -0.09
CA LYS A 624 34.15 -36.69 0.84
C LYS A 624 33.48 -35.31 0.93
N LEU A 625 34.23 -34.23 0.67
CA LEU A 625 33.70 -32.87 0.68
C LEU A 625 32.97 -32.48 -0.61
N ILE A 626 33.25 -33.17 -1.72
CA ILE A 626 32.71 -32.85 -3.04
C ILE A 626 31.62 -33.85 -3.40
N LYS A 627 30.36 -33.40 -3.42
CA LYS A 627 29.19 -34.24 -3.73
C LYS A 627 28.42 -33.72 -4.94
N PRO A 628 27.70 -34.59 -5.68
CA PRO A 628 26.86 -34.13 -6.77
C PRO A 628 25.78 -33.16 -6.26
N VAL A 629 25.47 -32.14 -7.06
CA VAL A 629 24.46 -31.14 -6.71
C VAL A 629 23.35 -31.05 -7.77
N LEU A 630 22.11 -30.96 -7.30
CA LEU A 630 20.94 -30.61 -8.11
C LEU A 630 20.54 -29.15 -7.84
N ARG A 631 20.38 -28.41 -8.92
CA ARG A 631 19.79 -27.06 -8.89
C ARG A 631 18.34 -27.13 -9.33
N GLY A 632 17.55 -26.09 -9.07
CA GLY A 632 16.10 -26.12 -9.34
C GLY A 632 15.75 -26.48 -10.79
N ARG A 633 16.58 -26.08 -11.76
CA ARG A 633 16.42 -26.43 -13.18
C ARG A 633 16.64 -27.92 -13.51
N ASN A 634 17.40 -28.63 -12.67
CA ASN A 634 17.73 -30.04 -12.84
C ASN A 634 16.64 -30.97 -12.31
N ILE A 635 15.73 -30.47 -11.47
CA ILE A 635 14.66 -31.26 -10.87
C ILE A 635 13.47 -31.25 -11.83
N LYS A 636 12.98 -32.42 -12.22
CA LYS A 636 11.85 -32.62 -13.13
C LYS A 636 10.75 -33.42 -12.45
N ARG A 637 9.62 -33.58 -13.14
CA ARG A 637 8.50 -34.41 -12.68
C ARG A 637 8.96 -35.87 -12.57
N TYR A 638 9.01 -36.41 -11.34
CA TYR A 638 9.47 -37.76 -10.99
C TYR A 638 10.90 -38.14 -11.40
N ARG A 639 11.75 -37.20 -11.83
CA ARG A 639 13.14 -37.50 -12.25
C ARG A 639 14.04 -36.30 -12.08
N TYR A 640 15.33 -36.48 -12.36
CA TYR A 640 16.30 -35.39 -12.46
C TYR A 640 17.03 -35.41 -13.82
N GLU A 641 17.65 -34.29 -14.15
CA GLU A 641 18.57 -34.11 -15.28
C GLU A 641 19.85 -33.47 -14.74
N TRP A 642 20.81 -34.29 -14.32
CA TRP A 642 22.04 -33.82 -13.70
C TRP A 642 22.95 -33.14 -14.73
N ALA A 643 23.50 -31.99 -14.34
CA ALA A 643 24.32 -31.16 -15.22
C ALA A 643 25.83 -31.51 -15.18
N GLY A 644 26.22 -32.59 -14.51
CA GLY A 644 27.65 -32.87 -14.25
C GLY A 644 28.27 -31.88 -13.25
N GLU A 645 27.44 -31.27 -12.39
CA GLU A 645 27.87 -30.26 -11.41
C GLU A 645 28.04 -30.88 -10.01
N TRP A 646 29.08 -30.45 -9.31
CA TRP A 646 29.45 -30.90 -7.97
C TRP A 646 29.57 -29.72 -7.01
N LEU A 647 29.13 -29.88 -5.77
CA LEU A 647 29.26 -28.88 -4.72
C LEU A 647 30.41 -29.22 -3.77
N ILE A 648 31.29 -28.25 -3.54
CA ILE A 648 32.35 -28.29 -2.53
C ILE A 648 31.75 -27.84 -1.19
N ASN A 649 31.64 -28.75 -0.22
CA ASN A 649 31.02 -28.47 1.08
C ASN A 649 32.06 -28.23 2.19
N THR A 650 32.73 -27.09 2.15
CA THR A 650 33.62 -26.62 3.24
C THR A 650 32.78 -26.10 4.41
N HIS A 651 32.17 -26.99 5.18
CA HIS A 651 31.29 -26.61 6.31
C HIS A 651 32.08 -25.96 7.47
N ASN A 652 31.45 -25.02 8.18
CA ASN A 652 32.01 -24.40 9.40
C ASN A 652 31.66 -25.16 10.70
N GLY A 653 31.44 -26.47 10.59
CA GLY A 653 31.21 -27.37 11.72
C GLY A 653 29.73 -27.47 12.10
N TYR A 654 29.34 -28.62 12.66
CA TYR A 654 27.96 -28.89 13.04
C TYR A 654 27.88 -29.98 14.12
N THR A 655 26.73 -30.13 14.75
CA THR A 655 26.45 -31.25 15.66
C THR A 655 25.74 -32.34 14.87
N SER A 656 26.33 -33.52 14.79
CA SER A 656 25.73 -34.72 14.21
C SER A 656 24.44 -35.11 14.95
N PHE A 657 23.52 -35.84 14.30
CA PHE A 657 22.34 -36.42 14.96
C PHE A 657 22.68 -37.39 16.08
N SER A 658 23.91 -37.93 16.07
CA SER A 658 24.46 -38.73 17.16
C SER A 658 25.01 -37.89 18.34
N ASN A 659 24.76 -36.58 18.36
CA ASN A 659 25.28 -35.58 19.32
C ASN A 659 26.81 -35.42 19.36
N HIS A 660 27.53 -35.90 18.34
CA HIS A 660 28.95 -35.65 18.17
C HIS A 660 29.19 -34.30 17.48
N LYS A 661 30.09 -33.47 18.00
CA LYS A 661 30.50 -32.22 17.34
C LYS A 661 31.51 -32.51 16.24
N ILE A 662 31.13 -32.17 15.01
CA ILE A 662 32.01 -32.20 13.84
C ILE A 662 32.69 -30.82 13.73
N PRO A 663 34.03 -30.76 13.74
CA PRO A 663 34.75 -29.48 13.69
C PRO A 663 34.59 -28.79 12.32
N PRO A 664 34.79 -27.46 12.25
CA PRO A 664 34.93 -26.75 10.99
C PRO A 664 36.01 -27.38 10.09
N ILE A 665 35.81 -27.31 8.78
CA ILE A 665 36.84 -27.74 7.83
C ILE A 665 38.05 -26.80 7.92
N ASP A 666 39.19 -27.36 8.30
CA ASP A 666 40.48 -26.68 8.28
C ASP A 666 41.05 -26.76 6.86
N ILE A 667 40.89 -25.68 6.08
CA ILE A 667 41.23 -25.64 4.65
C ILE A 667 42.72 -25.86 4.38
N GLU A 668 43.60 -25.56 5.34
CA GLU A 668 45.05 -25.79 5.23
C GLU A 668 45.39 -27.27 5.10
N LYS A 669 44.49 -28.16 5.53
CA LYS A 669 44.63 -29.62 5.36
C LYS A 669 44.24 -30.12 3.97
N TYR A 670 43.78 -29.22 3.09
CA TYR A 670 43.31 -29.49 1.74
C TYR A 670 43.99 -28.54 0.74
N PRO A 671 45.33 -28.57 0.60
CA PRO A 671 46.10 -27.58 -0.15
C PRO A 671 45.64 -27.43 -1.61
N THR A 672 45.22 -28.52 -2.26
CA THR A 672 44.74 -28.47 -3.65
C THR A 672 43.37 -27.79 -3.75
N LEU A 673 42.46 -28.09 -2.83
CA LEU A 673 41.16 -27.45 -2.75
C LEU A 673 41.28 -25.98 -2.35
N LYS A 674 42.21 -25.67 -1.44
CA LYS A 674 42.56 -24.30 -1.05
C LYS A 674 43.03 -23.50 -2.26
N ALA A 675 43.95 -24.04 -3.06
CA ALA A 675 44.43 -23.37 -4.27
C ALA A 675 43.30 -23.04 -5.27
N HIS A 676 42.32 -23.96 -5.41
CA HIS A 676 41.10 -23.67 -6.19
C HIS A 676 40.31 -22.50 -5.59
N LEU A 677 40.02 -22.51 -4.29
CA LEU A 677 39.28 -21.41 -3.63
C LEU A 677 40.05 -20.08 -3.64
N ASP A 678 41.39 -20.12 -3.50
CA ASP A 678 42.28 -18.96 -3.60
C ASP A 678 42.18 -18.31 -4.99
N SER A 679 41.99 -19.10 -6.06
CA SER A 679 41.79 -18.56 -7.41
C SER A 679 40.48 -17.76 -7.56
N HIS A 680 39.57 -17.89 -6.58
CA HIS A 680 38.32 -17.14 -6.48
C HIS A 680 38.29 -16.16 -5.28
N TRP A 681 39.45 -15.84 -4.70
CA TRP A 681 39.56 -15.09 -3.43
C TRP A 681 38.76 -13.78 -3.42
N ASP A 682 38.88 -12.97 -4.48
CA ASP A 682 38.21 -11.66 -4.59
C ASP A 682 36.68 -11.77 -4.46
N ALA A 683 36.11 -12.86 -4.99
CA ALA A 683 34.68 -13.14 -4.91
C ALA A 683 34.29 -13.73 -3.54
N ILE A 684 35.04 -14.72 -3.03
CA ILE A 684 34.66 -15.40 -1.79
C ILE A 684 34.88 -14.55 -0.53
N ALA A 685 35.85 -13.64 -0.54
CA ALA A 685 36.18 -12.75 0.58
C ALA A 685 35.13 -11.66 0.85
N THR A 686 34.32 -11.32 -0.16
CA THR A 686 33.29 -10.27 -0.06
C THR A 686 31.88 -10.81 0.18
N ARG A 687 31.72 -12.13 0.32
CA ARG A 687 30.42 -12.78 0.52
C ARG A 687 29.79 -12.38 1.85
N SER A 688 28.51 -12.00 1.80
CA SER A 688 27.70 -11.75 3.00
C SER A 688 27.22 -13.05 3.66
N ASP A 689 27.04 -14.11 2.88
CA ASP A 689 26.61 -15.44 3.33
C ASP A 689 27.80 -16.40 3.38
N GLN A 690 28.53 -16.42 4.51
CA GLN A 690 29.70 -17.28 4.75
C GLN A 690 29.72 -17.85 6.18
N GLY A 691 30.64 -18.78 6.44
CA GLY A 691 30.91 -19.31 7.78
C GLY A 691 31.97 -18.49 8.52
N ASP A 692 32.80 -19.16 9.32
CA ASP A 692 33.80 -18.52 10.19
C ASP A 692 34.94 -17.87 9.39
N THR A 693 35.18 -18.36 8.16
CA THR A 693 36.19 -17.84 7.22
C THR A 693 35.61 -17.71 5.82
N PRO A 694 36.27 -16.94 4.92
CA PRO A 694 35.90 -16.87 3.49
C PRO A 694 35.91 -18.21 2.76
N TYR A 695 36.60 -19.22 3.25
CA TYR A 695 36.59 -20.55 2.66
C TYR A 695 35.37 -21.37 3.08
N HIS A 696 34.68 -20.98 4.14
CA HIS A 696 33.55 -21.74 4.67
C HIS A 696 32.23 -21.36 4.01
N LEU A 697 31.41 -22.37 3.76
CA LEU A 697 30.00 -22.17 3.51
C LEU A 697 29.27 -21.75 4.80
N ARG A 698 28.10 -21.11 4.64
CA ARG A 698 27.22 -20.78 5.75
C ARG A 698 26.82 -22.07 6.49
N ASN A 699 26.72 -21.98 7.83
CA ASN A 699 26.35 -23.12 8.66
C ASN A 699 25.02 -23.76 8.22
N CYS A 700 25.03 -25.08 8.09
CA CYS A 700 23.89 -25.94 7.78
C CYS A 700 23.72 -26.98 8.89
N ALA A 701 22.77 -26.72 9.80
CA ALA A 701 22.54 -27.57 10.98
C ALA A 701 21.96 -28.96 10.65
N TYR A 702 21.47 -29.15 9.43
CA TYR A 702 20.78 -30.36 8.96
C TYR A 702 21.53 -31.03 7.79
N ILE A 703 22.85 -30.85 7.73
CA ILE A 703 23.70 -31.39 6.65
C ILE A 703 23.54 -32.92 6.49
N GLU A 704 23.33 -33.65 7.58
CA GLU A 704 23.11 -35.10 7.58
C GLU A 704 21.72 -35.50 7.02
N GLU A 705 20.75 -34.57 6.90
CA GLU A 705 19.49 -34.86 6.21
C GLU A 705 19.69 -35.11 4.71
N PHE A 706 20.75 -34.56 4.11
CA PHE A 706 21.07 -34.84 2.71
C PHE A 706 21.54 -36.28 2.48
N GLU A 707 21.95 -37.00 3.53
CA GLU A 707 22.36 -38.40 3.46
C GLU A 707 21.20 -39.40 3.64
N LYS A 708 19.99 -38.89 3.86
CA LYS A 708 18.79 -39.71 4.00
C LYS A 708 18.03 -39.81 2.68
N GLU A 709 17.16 -40.80 2.62
CA GLU A 709 16.09 -40.80 1.61
C GLU A 709 15.26 -39.51 1.75
N LYS A 710 15.05 -38.82 0.63
CA LYS A 710 14.46 -37.47 0.64
C LYS A 710 13.81 -37.14 -0.69
N ILE A 711 12.74 -36.35 -0.64
CA ILE A 711 12.18 -35.70 -1.81
C ILE A 711 12.91 -34.37 -2.04
N VAL A 712 13.45 -34.17 -3.24
CA VAL A 712 14.13 -32.95 -3.68
C VAL A 712 13.19 -32.18 -4.62
N TYR A 713 13.02 -30.87 -4.38
CA TYR A 713 12.12 -30.06 -5.19
C TYR A 713 12.61 -28.62 -5.40
N GLY A 714 12.27 -28.05 -6.55
CA GLY A 714 12.60 -26.66 -6.90
C GLY A 714 11.55 -25.68 -6.36
N GLU A 715 11.98 -24.50 -5.91
CA GLU A 715 11.02 -23.51 -5.41
C GLU A 715 10.19 -22.89 -6.53
N ILE A 716 10.81 -22.48 -7.63
CA ILE A 716 10.18 -21.76 -8.74
C ILE A 716 9.88 -22.72 -9.88
N VAL A 717 8.60 -22.93 -10.17
CA VAL A 717 8.17 -23.94 -11.14
C VAL A 717 6.95 -23.47 -11.94
N GLN A 718 6.69 -24.12 -13.07
CA GLN A 718 5.45 -23.99 -13.86
C GLN A 718 4.54 -25.23 -13.70
N GLU A 719 5.10 -26.31 -13.17
CA GLU A 719 4.44 -27.59 -12.92
C GLU A 719 5.08 -28.25 -11.68
N PRO A 720 4.43 -29.23 -11.03
CA PRO A 720 5.02 -29.98 -9.93
C PRO A 720 6.32 -30.68 -10.37
N ARG A 721 7.43 -30.35 -9.71
CA ARG A 721 8.76 -30.92 -9.98
C ARG A 721 9.38 -31.42 -8.68
N PHE A 722 9.00 -32.63 -8.32
CA PHE A 722 9.53 -33.35 -7.17
C PHE A 722 10.23 -34.62 -7.66
N TYR A 723 11.33 -34.96 -7.01
CA TYR A 723 12.12 -36.16 -7.29
C TYR A 723 12.46 -36.85 -5.97
N LEU A 724 12.40 -38.18 -5.91
CA LEU A 724 12.80 -38.95 -4.73
C LEU A 724 14.24 -39.42 -4.87
N ASP A 725 15.12 -38.93 -4.01
CA ASP A 725 16.49 -39.40 -3.86
C ASP A 725 16.54 -40.42 -2.72
N ASN A 726 16.53 -41.69 -3.07
CA ASN A 726 16.62 -42.85 -2.18
C ASN A 726 18.03 -43.48 -2.17
N GLY A 727 19.02 -42.80 -2.73
CA GLY A 727 20.38 -43.32 -2.85
C GLY A 727 20.59 -44.44 -3.87
N SER A 728 19.53 -44.91 -4.57
CA SER A 728 19.66 -45.95 -5.61
C SER A 728 20.10 -45.41 -6.97
N CYS A 729 19.93 -44.11 -7.19
CA CYS A 729 20.34 -43.44 -8.42
C CYS A 729 21.87 -43.30 -8.54
N GLU A 730 22.37 -43.12 -9.76
CA GLU A 730 23.81 -42.96 -10.07
C GLU A 730 24.53 -41.89 -9.22
N LEU A 731 23.80 -40.88 -8.75
CA LEU A 731 24.35 -39.79 -7.95
C LEU A 731 24.52 -40.13 -6.46
N GLY A 732 23.68 -41.01 -5.90
CA GLY A 732 23.64 -41.40 -4.48
C GLY A 732 23.65 -40.23 -3.48
N TYR A 733 22.50 -39.88 -2.88
CA TYR A 733 22.39 -38.85 -1.83
C TYR A 733 23.00 -37.49 -2.22
N CYS A 734 22.41 -36.84 -3.22
CA CYS A 734 22.88 -35.56 -3.75
C CYS A 734 22.54 -34.36 -2.84
N TYR A 735 23.32 -33.29 -2.99
CA TYR A 735 22.97 -31.98 -2.41
C TYR A 735 21.97 -31.23 -3.29
N ALA A 736 21.17 -30.38 -2.65
CA ALA A 736 20.31 -29.41 -3.33
C ALA A 736 20.91 -28.00 -3.18
N GLU A 737 20.83 -27.17 -4.22
CA GLU A 737 21.27 -25.76 -4.18
C GLU A 737 20.19 -24.85 -3.57
N ALA A 738 20.58 -23.67 -3.08
CA ALA A 738 19.76 -22.69 -2.35
C ALA A 738 18.34 -22.40 -2.88
N THR A 739 18.09 -22.53 -4.19
CA THR A 739 16.76 -22.35 -4.81
C THR A 739 15.91 -23.63 -4.86
N SER A 740 16.39 -24.69 -4.20
CA SER A 740 15.77 -26.00 -4.07
C SER A 740 15.70 -26.39 -2.59
N PHE A 741 14.89 -27.40 -2.30
CA PHE A 741 14.59 -27.86 -0.96
C PHE A 741 14.63 -29.38 -0.90
N ILE A 742 14.82 -29.89 0.31
CA ILE A 742 14.69 -31.31 0.63
C ILE A 742 13.57 -31.53 1.63
N LEU A 743 12.85 -32.63 1.48
CA LEU A 743 11.81 -33.10 2.39
C LEU A 743 12.19 -34.53 2.82
N THR A 744 12.47 -34.71 4.10
CA THR A 744 12.79 -36.00 4.74
C THR A 744 11.65 -36.41 5.67
N GLY A 745 11.51 -37.72 5.91
CA GLY A 745 10.47 -38.28 6.78
C GLY A 745 10.09 -39.69 6.37
N GLU A 746 8.92 -40.14 6.79
CA GLU A 746 8.35 -41.44 6.44
C GLU A 746 7.38 -41.35 5.25
N HIS A 747 7.04 -42.50 4.64
CA HIS A 747 6.05 -42.60 3.57
C HIS A 747 6.32 -41.73 2.33
N LEU A 748 7.60 -41.52 1.98
CA LEU A 748 7.99 -40.59 0.92
C LEU A 748 7.45 -40.97 -0.47
N HIS A 749 7.28 -42.26 -0.77
CA HIS A 749 6.66 -42.71 -2.02
C HIS A 749 5.19 -42.26 -2.12
N TYR A 750 4.40 -42.45 -1.05
CA TYR A 750 3.02 -41.96 -0.98
C TYR A 750 2.98 -40.43 -1.12
N LEU A 751 3.79 -39.72 -0.34
CA LEU A 751 3.82 -38.25 -0.37
C LEU A 751 4.23 -37.72 -1.75
N LEU A 752 5.19 -38.36 -2.44
CA LEU A 752 5.59 -37.99 -3.79
C LEU A 752 4.46 -38.15 -4.80
N GLY A 753 3.68 -39.23 -4.71
CA GLY A 753 2.48 -39.44 -5.52
C GLY A 753 1.44 -38.36 -5.26
N MET A 754 1.12 -38.09 -3.99
CA MET A 754 0.19 -37.03 -3.59
C MET A 754 0.61 -35.66 -4.14
N LEU A 755 1.89 -35.27 -3.97
CA LEU A 755 2.42 -33.96 -4.38
C LEU A 755 2.37 -33.72 -5.90
N HIS A 756 2.31 -34.77 -6.71
CA HIS A 756 2.20 -34.68 -8.17
C HIS A 756 0.77 -34.79 -8.69
N SER A 757 -0.19 -35.21 -7.85
CA SER A 757 -1.58 -35.33 -8.25
C SER A 757 -2.20 -33.99 -8.65
N LYS A 758 -3.19 -34.04 -9.53
CA LYS A 758 -3.94 -32.87 -10.00
C LYS A 758 -4.61 -32.13 -8.85
N LEU A 759 -5.28 -32.85 -7.94
CA LEU A 759 -5.95 -32.25 -6.79
C LEU A 759 -4.99 -31.43 -5.92
N ILE A 760 -3.87 -32.02 -5.50
CA ILE A 760 -2.93 -31.37 -4.60
C ILE A 760 -2.25 -30.18 -5.28
N THR A 761 -1.95 -30.30 -6.58
CA THR A 761 -1.42 -29.19 -7.38
C THR A 761 -2.42 -28.05 -7.49
N PHE A 762 -3.67 -28.37 -7.81
CA PHE A 762 -4.77 -27.40 -7.89
C PHE A 762 -4.99 -26.70 -6.54
N ALA A 763 -5.07 -27.47 -5.45
CA ALA A 763 -5.25 -26.95 -4.10
C ALA A 763 -4.10 -26.02 -3.71
N PHE A 764 -2.85 -26.43 -4.00
CA PHE A 764 -1.69 -25.60 -3.75
C PHE A 764 -1.76 -24.28 -4.50
N LYS A 765 -1.98 -24.30 -5.82
CA LYS A 765 -2.09 -23.09 -6.65
C LYS A 765 -3.21 -22.16 -6.19
N THR A 766 -4.39 -22.71 -5.92
CA THR A 766 -5.61 -21.95 -5.67
C THR A 766 -5.66 -21.38 -4.24
N PHE A 767 -5.28 -22.19 -3.24
CA PHE A 767 -5.54 -21.87 -1.84
C PHE A 767 -4.29 -21.57 -1.01
N TYR A 768 -3.14 -22.16 -1.34
CA TYR A 768 -1.96 -22.12 -0.47
C TYR A 768 -0.78 -21.32 -1.03
N ALA A 769 -0.67 -21.20 -2.34
CA ALA A 769 0.41 -20.47 -3.00
C ALA A 769 0.33 -18.97 -2.65
N GLY A 770 1.49 -18.37 -2.41
CA GLY A 770 1.62 -16.94 -2.07
C GLY A 770 1.56 -16.00 -3.27
N GLY A 771 0.85 -16.37 -4.34
CA GLY A 771 0.77 -15.64 -5.61
C GLY A 771 1.51 -16.33 -6.77
N GLY A 772 1.13 -15.95 -8.00
CA GLY A 772 1.78 -16.40 -9.23
C GLY A 772 3.13 -15.71 -9.50
N LEU A 773 3.90 -16.26 -10.42
CA LEU A 773 5.15 -15.73 -10.97
C LEU A 773 5.02 -15.67 -12.50
N GLY A 774 4.94 -14.47 -13.05
CA GLY A 774 4.66 -14.31 -14.49
C GLY A 774 3.27 -14.83 -14.85
N GLU A 775 3.11 -15.37 -16.06
CA GLU A 775 1.81 -15.84 -16.55
C GLU A 775 1.40 -17.21 -16.00
N SER A 776 2.34 -18.12 -15.73
CA SER A 776 2.04 -19.52 -15.36
C SER A 776 2.88 -20.09 -14.21
N GLY A 777 3.88 -19.36 -13.73
CA GLY A 777 4.77 -19.84 -12.68
C GLY A 777 4.18 -19.69 -11.27
N TYR A 778 4.68 -20.46 -10.31
CA TYR A 778 4.34 -20.34 -8.90
C TYR A 778 5.50 -20.84 -8.01
N ARG A 779 5.40 -20.60 -6.69
CA ARG A 779 6.48 -20.89 -5.73
C ARG A 779 6.09 -21.92 -4.67
N TYR A 780 6.75 -23.07 -4.65
CA TYR A 780 6.68 -24.05 -3.55
C TYR A 780 7.51 -23.60 -2.33
N LYS A 781 7.15 -22.47 -1.72
CA LYS A 781 7.81 -22.05 -0.47
C LYS A 781 7.51 -23.03 0.65
N LYS A 782 8.53 -23.36 1.45
CA LYS A 782 8.40 -24.16 2.68
C LYS A 782 7.17 -23.78 3.51
N ALA A 783 7.02 -22.50 3.85
CA ALA A 783 5.94 -22.01 4.71
C ALA A 783 4.51 -22.22 4.14
N PHE A 784 4.38 -22.43 2.82
CA PHE A 784 3.11 -22.73 2.17
C PHE A 784 2.91 -24.23 2.01
N LEU A 785 3.97 -24.94 1.61
CA LEU A 785 3.94 -26.39 1.43
C LEU A 785 3.65 -27.10 2.77
N GLU A 786 4.23 -26.62 3.88
CA GLU A 786 3.97 -27.11 5.24
C GLU A 786 2.49 -27.04 5.66
N ARG A 787 1.68 -26.18 5.03
CA ARG A 787 0.26 -26.00 5.35
C ARG A 787 -0.65 -26.85 4.48
N LEU A 788 -0.13 -27.49 3.44
CA LEU A 788 -0.90 -28.25 2.47
C LEU A 788 -1.50 -29.48 3.16
N PRO A 789 -2.84 -29.62 3.22
CA PRO A 789 -3.48 -30.79 3.81
C PRO A 789 -3.26 -32.01 2.92
N ILE A 790 -2.80 -33.12 3.50
CA ILE A 790 -2.68 -34.43 2.85
C ILE A 790 -3.20 -35.51 3.82
N PRO A 791 -4.12 -36.40 3.42
CA PRO A 791 -4.68 -37.46 4.26
C PRO A 791 -3.62 -38.40 4.82
N GLN A 792 -3.50 -38.47 6.15
CA GLN A 792 -2.63 -39.44 6.82
C GLN A 792 -3.04 -40.87 6.50
N ILE A 793 -2.07 -41.78 6.55
CA ILE A 793 -2.32 -43.20 6.37
C ILE A 793 -2.98 -43.75 7.64
N THR A 794 -4.19 -44.26 7.48
CA THR A 794 -5.03 -44.86 8.51
C THR A 794 -5.41 -46.27 8.08
N GLN A 795 -5.93 -47.08 9.01
CA GLN A 795 -6.40 -48.43 8.68
C GLN A 795 -7.48 -48.45 7.57
N GLN A 796 -8.28 -47.38 7.45
CA GLN A 796 -9.36 -47.31 6.46
C GLN A 796 -8.87 -47.01 5.04
N ASN A 797 -7.79 -46.22 4.90
CA ASN A 797 -7.27 -45.81 3.60
C ASN A 797 -5.93 -46.48 3.23
N GLN A 798 -5.47 -47.43 4.04
CA GLN A 798 -4.17 -48.09 3.89
C GLN A 798 -4.01 -48.74 2.51
N GLU A 799 -5.05 -49.38 1.98
CA GLU A 799 -4.99 -50.02 0.65
C GLU A 799 -4.79 -48.97 -0.46
N SER A 800 -5.55 -47.87 -0.45
CA SER A 800 -5.39 -46.79 -1.43
C SER A 800 -4.05 -46.09 -1.30
N ALA A 801 -3.58 -45.85 -0.07
CA ALA A 801 -2.27 -45.24 0.17
C ALA A 801 -1.13 -46.14 -0.33
N GLN A 802 -1.24 -47.46 -0.13
CA GLN A 802 -0.27 -48.42 -0.64
C GLN A 802 -0.27 -48.43 -2.17
N LYS A 803 -1.44 -48.48 -2.83
CA LYS A 803 -1.53 -48.41 -4.30
C LYS A 803 -0.91 -47.13 -4.87
N ILE A 804 -1.12 -45.98 -4.23
CA ILE A 804 -0.48 -44.71 -4.64
C ILE A 804 1.04 -44.82 -4.52
N ALA A 805 1.55 -45.39 -3.42
CA ALA A 805 3.00 -45.59 -3.24
C ALA A 805 3.58 -46.55 -4.29
N ASP A 806 2.90 -47.66 -4.57
CA ASP A 806 3.31 -48.68 -5.56
C ASP A 806 3.32 -48.09 -6.98
N CYS A 807 2.28 -47.34 -7.36
CA CYS A 807 2.24 -46.64 -8.64
C CYS A 807 3.40 -45.63 -8.74
N THR A 808 3.66 -44.89 -7.67
CA THR A 808 4.77 -43.93 -7.63
C THR A 808 6.12 -44.61 -7.79
N GLU A 809 6.35 -45.75 -7.14
CA GLU A 809 7.56 -46.54 -7.30
C GLU A 809 7.72 -47.04 -8.74
N GLN A 810 6.65 -47.55 -9.35
CA GLN A 810 6.67 -47.98 -10.77
C GLN A 810 7.01 -46.82 -11.72
N ILE A 811 6.47 -45.62 -11.48
CA ILE A 811 6.80 -44.41 -12.24
C ILE A 811 8.30 -44.11 -12.15
N LEU A 812 8.86 -44.13 -10.92
CA LEU A 812 10.28 -43.86 -10.68
C LEU A 812 11.16 -44.88 -11.41
N GLN A 813 10.90 -46.18 -11.24
CA GLN A 813 11.65 -47.27 -11.89
C GLN A 813 11.56 -47.20 -13.43
N THR A 814 10.41 -46.82 -13.97
CA THR A 814 10.19 -46.68 -15.41
C THR A 814 10.99 -45.49 -15.96
N LYS A 815 10.97 -44.34 -15.28
CA LYS A 815 11.70 -43.13 -15.69
C LYS A 815 13.20 -43.22 -15.46
N GLU A 816 13.66 -44.04 -14.52
CA GLU A 816 15.08 -44.35 -14.35
C GLU A 816 15.63 -45.11 -15.56
N LYS A 817 14.87 -46.05 -16.11
CA LYS A 817 15.26 -46.81 -17.31
C LYS A 817 15.16 -45.98 -18.59
N ASP A 818 14.08 -45.21 -18.73
CA ASP A 818 13.88 -44.28 -19.84
C ASP A 818 13.28 -42.96 -19.33
N PRO A 819 14.08 -41.87 -19.25
CA PRO A 819 13.60 -40.56 -18.80
C PRO A 819 12.41 -39.99 -19.58
N LYS A 820 12.16 -40.48 -20.80
CA LYS A 820 11.06 -40.06 -21.68
C LYS A 820 9.86 -41.02 -21.65
N ALA A 821 9.91 -42.09 -20.86
CA ALA A 821 8.82 -43.05 -20.78
C ALA A 821 7.51 -42.38 -20.37
N ASN A 822 6.44 -42.78 -21.07
CA ASN A 822 5.09 -42.33 -20.76
C ASN A 822 4.56 -43.04 -19.52
N THR A 823 4.23 -42.27 -18.49
CA THR A 823 3.71 -42.75 -17.19
C THR A 823 2.30 -42.25 -16.91
N GLN A 824 1.63 -41.69 -17.93
CA GLN A 824 0.36 -40.99 -17.76
C GLN A 824 -0.75 -41.88 -17.19
N GLU A 825 -0.81 -43.16 -17.55
CA GLU A 825 -1.81 -44.10 -17.03
C GLU A 825 -1.67 -44.29 -15.51
N LEU A 826 -0.44 -44.50 -15.02
CA LEU A 826 -0.15 -44.61 -13.57
C LEU A 826 -0.46 -43.30 -12.84
N GLU A 827 -0.17 -42.15 -13.47
CA GLU A 827 -0.49 -40.84 -12.90
C GLU A 827 -2.00 -40.60 -12.81
N GLN A 828 -2.77 -41.05 -13.82
CA GLN A 828 -4.23 -41.02 -13.80
C GLN A 828 -4.82 -41.95 -12.73
N GLU A 829 -4.22 -43.11 -12.51
CA GLU A 829 -4.61 -44.01 -11.41
C GLU A 829 -4.36 -43.35 -10.05
N ILE A 830 -3.21 -42.70 -9.86
CA ILE A 830 -2.93 -41.90 -8.66
C ILE A 830 -3.99 -40.80 -8.49
N ASP A 831 -4.31 -40.04 -9.55
CA ASP A 831 -5.33 -38.98 -9.49
C ASP A 831 -6.70 -39.53 -9.05
N ALA A 832 -7.13 -40.66 -9.62
CA ALA A 832 -8.39 -41.29 -9.27
C ALA A 832 -8.44 -41.73 -7.79
N LEU A 833 -7.36 -42.36 -7.30
CA LEU A 833 -7.24 -42.74 -5.88
C LEU A 833 -7.21 -41.53 -4.97
N VAL A 834 -6.53 -40.44 -5.37
CA VAL A 834 -6.50 -39.19 -4.64
C VAL A 834 -7.90 -38.57 -4.55
N TYR A 835 -8.67 -38.52 -5.64
CA TYR A 835 -10.04 -38.01 -5.60
C TYR A 835 -10.93 -38.81 -4.64
N GLN A 836 -10.75 -40.13 -4.59
CA GLN A 836 -11.45 -41.00 -3.64
C GLN A 836 -11.06 -40.71 -2.19
N LEU A 837 -9.77 -40.51 -1.89
CA LEU A 837 -9.30 -40.18 -0.54
C LEU A 837 -9.93 -38.90 0.03
N TYR A 838 -10.32 -37.97 -0.85
CA TYR A 838 -10.97 -36.71 -0.46
C TYR A 838 -12.49 -36.72 -0.60
N ASN A 839 -13.10 -37.84 -0.99
CA ASN A 839 -14.54 -37.95 -1.21
C ASN A 839 -15.08 -36.88 -2.18
N LEU A 840 -14.40 -36.69 -3.31
CA LEU A 840 -14.78 -35.72 -4.32
C LEU A 840 -15.93 -36.23 -5.20
N THR A 841 -16.81 -35.31 -5.58
CA THR A 841 -17.88 -35.53 -6.55
C THR A 841 -17.40 -35.29 -7.98
N ASP A 842 -18.12 -35.81 -8.97
CA ASP A 842 -17.78 -35.61 -10.40
C ASP A 842 -17.70 -34.12 -10.79
N GLU A 843 -18.56 -33.26 -10.21
CA GLU A 843 -18.55 -31.81 -10.46
C GLU A 843 -17.30 -31.14 -9.87
N GLU A 844 -16.86 -31.56 -8.69
CA GLU A 844 -15.62 -31.07 -8.07
C GLU A 844 -14.39 -31.53 -8.85
N ILE A 845 -14.38 -32.80 -9.29
CA ILE A 845 -13.32 -33.35 -10.14
C ILE A 845 -13.23 -32.55 -11.45
N GLN A 846 -14.35 -32.32 -12.11
CA GLN A 846 -14.39 -31.52 -13.34
C GLN A 846 -13.89 -30.08 -13.10
N THR A 847 -14.21 -29.48 -11.95
CA THR A 847 -13.70 -28.15 -11.57
C THR A 847 -12.17 -28.15 -11.44
N ILE A 848 -11.60 -29.19 -10.84
CA ILE A 848 -10.16 -29.36 -10.67
C ILE A 848 -9.48 -29.57 -12.03
N GLU A 849 -10.03 -30.44 -12.87
CA GLU A 849 -9.44 -30.78 -14.17
C GLU A 849 -9.52 -29.63 -15.17
N ASN A 850 -10.61 -28.86 -15.17
CA ASN A 850 -10.73 -27.65 -16.01
C ASN A 850 -9.80 -26.51 -15.55
N GLY A 851 -9.37 -26.52 -14.28
CA GLY A 851 -8.48 -25.51 -13.69
C GLY A 851 -6.99 -25.82 -13.80
N GLN A 852 -6.60 -26.89 -14.51
CA GLN A 852 -5.23 -27.39 -14.62
C GLN A 852 -4.49 -26.88 -15.86
#